data_AF-A0A0E9NCR3-F1
#
_entry.id   AF-A0A0E9NCR3-F1
#
_cell.length_a   1.000
_cell.length_b   1.000
_cell.length_c   1.000
_cell.angle_alpha   90.00
_cell.angle_beta   90.00
_cell.angle_gamma   90.00
#
_symmetry.space_group_name_H-M   'P 1'
#
loop_
_entity.id
_entity.type
_entity.pdbx_description
1 polymer ?
#
loop_
_entity_poly.entity_id
_entity_poly.type
_entity_poly.pdbx_seq_one_letter_code
_entity_poly.pdbx_strand_id
1 'polypeptide(L)'
;MASTASTTMSALSEGLLLYKEDPTFDNAITYTTVIDAHLSDAARYTVDEQREILSVLHNILAAEENHALVETIAWDLVAILQPYLTTHPDLAASCLLALASYGAPKEVFLKLVEVHDLGVEPNSASAVATALETCYNRIQAKKPSRFLASYGAAILGMYAQAPVTNYNIASAFMSNIALRMKESEQTMPEDALIQQRLLQAFGTHAIEAFIRSFEHGTASTKDEDTDEEDEVLRSKRGLQLAERFRATHTHPSLRKLDSVSHTDGVDDHVELVNGDLNGLLREVSTVMQLTPEQLWEELPIILGKTYLEESSDEEQDDDVPDVPSAIPLSLTGTIILLAWRTFHERPLRPSSLKEYFEIHMNAAFALSKAHVVNPETLDALLFLGAWITIEMTTNALQDIEPERFLEYIHVFAAISATSPDSNVRYLSHTLVARCIHLHRPDVRLMYIMDTFESCPFEAVRAATVGILKDEILAAIDGEATGSSLLASPFLLTAIGPVIFSIDEEVLSRPQLLQDKSGFLMQALNLYLLLLKKGGEDKLGIRSPTQLKAMEEKWLKPLFVAISDWLSEDKDSEFQVSLLQDALERVNMAHELGIYHISRPPVRPSTRSRSSTPCLSYANFFFKQASNTPQHVLRIVKQDLLRTRSMVTTLLTWKS
;
A
#
# COMPACT_ATOMS: atom_id res chain seq x y z
N MET A 1 53.30 -3.61 39.96
CA MET A 1 52.78 -4.67 39.07
C MET A 1 52.19 -3.94 37.88
N ALA A 2 52.73 -4.13 36.68
CA ALA A 2 52.16 -3.51 35.49
C ALA A 2 50.74 -4.04 35.28
N SER A 3 49.80 -3.19 34.85
CA SER A 3 48.47 -3.66 34.45
C SER A 3 48.60 -4.62 33.27
N THR A 4 47.63 -5.54 33.14
CA THR A 4 47.50 -6.46 32.00
C THR A 4 47.48 -5.70 30.67
N ALA A 5 46.88 -4.49 30.65
CA ALA A 5 46.90 -3.59 29.51
C ALA A 5 48.29 -3.04 29.18
N SER A 6 49.08 -2.61 30.17
CA SER A 6 50.45 -2.12 29.94
C SER A 6 51.35 -3.20 29.35
N THR A 7 51.17 -4.45 29.76
CA THR A 7 51.90 -5.60 29.18
C THR A 7 51.48 -5.83 27.72
N THR A 8 50.19 -5.71 27.44
CA THR A 8 49.63 -5.86 26.08
C THR A 8 50.14 -4.77 25.14
N MET A 9 50.13 -3.51 25.57
CA MET A 9 50.65 -2.39 24.76
C MET A 9 52.16 -2.52 24.48
N SER A 10 52.94 -3.02 25.45
CA SER A 10 54.37 -3.32 25.24
C SER A 10 54.54 -4.43 24.20
N ALA A 11 53.76 -5.51 24.31
CA ALA A 11 53.83 -6.63 23.38
C ALA A 11 53.48 -6.24 21.93
N LEU A 12 52.47 -5.38 21.73
CA LEU A 12 52.15 -4.83 20.40
C LEU A 12 53.31 -4.00 19.84
N SER A 13 53.92 -3.15 20.67
CA SER A 13 55.03 -2.28 20.25
C SER A 13 56.31 -3.07 19.98
N GLU A 14 56.64 -4.05 20.83
CA GLU A 14 57.80 -4.94 20.68
C GLU A 14 57.63 -5.87 19.48
N GLY A 15 56.44 -6.43 19.26
CA GLY A 15 56.14 -7.23 18.09
C GLY A 15 56.31 -6.44 16.79
N LEU A 16 55.88 -5.18 16.77
CA LEU A 16 56.07 -4.30 15.62
C LEU A 16 57.57 -4.01 15.37
N LEU A 17 58.35 -3.81 16.43
CA LEU A 17 59.80 -3.61 16.30
C LEU A 17 60.48 -4.84 15.69
N LEU A 18 60.13 -6.04 16.15
CA LEU A 18 60.65 -7.31 15.61
C LEU A 18 60.32 -7.47 14.13
N TYR A 19 59.10 -7.14 13.72
CA TYR A 19 58.74 -7.11 12.30
C TYR A 19 59.57 -6.08 11.51
N LYS A 20 59.77 -4.88 12.06
CA LYS A 20 60.57 -3.82 11.40
C LYS A 20 62.05 -4.19 11.24
N GLU A 21 62.59 -5.04 12.12
CA GLU A 21 63.97 -5.56 12.01
C GLU A 21 64.13 -6.51 10.81
N ASP A 22 63.10 -7.28 10.49
CA ASP A 22 63.09 -8.21 9.34
C ASP A 22 61.67 -8.30 8.73
N PRO A 23 61.31 -7.39 7.79
CA PRO A 23 59.94 -7.27 7.27
C PRO A 23 59.63 -8.34 6.22
N THR A 24 59.53 -9.59 6.66
CA THR A 24 59.12 -10.74 5.86
C THR A 24 57.65 -11.08 6.06
N PHE A 25 57.07 -11.79 5.10
CA PHE A 25 55.69 -12.28 5.19
C PHE A 25 55.46 -13.16 6.44
N ASP A 26 56.41 -14.06 6.76
CA ASP A 26 56.31 -14.92 7.93
C ASP A 26 56.33 -14.13 9.25
N ASN A 27 57.13 -13.05 9.31
CA ASN A 27 57.18 -12.16 10.47
C ASN A 27 55.92 -11.29 10.57
N ALA A 28 55.29 -10.93 9.44
CA ALA A 28 53.98 -10.26 9.45
C ALA A 28 52.90 -11.18 10.05
N ILE A 29 52.84 -12.45 9.65
CA ILE A 29 51.90 -13.44 10.23
C ILE A 29 52.19 -13.66 11.73
N THR A 30 53.47 -13.73 12.09
CA THR A 30 53.86 -13.85 13.49
C THR A 30 53.35 -12.66 14.30
N TYR A 31 53.43 -11.44 13.74
CA TYR A 31 52.88 -10.24 14.36
C TYR A 31 51.35 -10.28 14.46
N THR A 32 50.64 -10.77 13.44
CA THR A 32 49.18 -11.03 13.53
C THR A 32 48.85 -11.94 14.70
N THR A 33 49.65 -13.00 14.91
CA THR A 33 49.45 -13.95 16.02
C THR A 33 49.64 -13.27 17.38
N VAL A 34 50.59 -12.33 17.49
CA VAL A 34 50.75 -11.50 18.70
C VAL A 34 49.51 -10.63 18.92
N ILE A 35 49.00 -9.98 17.88
CA ILE A 35 47.77 -9.18 17.97
C ILE A 35 46.59 -10.05 18.42
N ASP A 36 46.39 -11.20 17.77
CA ASP A 36 45.31 -12.14 18.10
C ASP A 36 45.40 -12.60 19.56
N ALA A 37 46.54 -13.15 19.99
CA ALA A 37 46.73 -13.64 21.35
C ALA A 37 46.40 -12.62 22.45
N HIS A 38 46.56 -11.33 22.14
CA HIS A 38 46.30 -10.22 23.04
C HIS A 38 44.93 -9.57 22.87
N LEU A 39 44.26 -9.67 21.72
CA LEU A 39 43.02 -8.93 21.42
C LEU A 39 41.79 -9.78 21.12
N SER A 40 41.88 -11.11 20.88
CA SER A 40 40.65 -11.89 20.60
C SER A 40 39.70 -12.01 21.80
N ASP A 41 40.19 -11.83 23.03
CA ASP A 41 39.38 -11.92 24.25
C ASP A 41 39.21 -10.54 24.91
N ALA A 42 38.26 -9.77 24.37
CA ALA A 42 37.97 -8.41 24.84
C ALA A 42 37.56 -8.36 26.33
N ALA A 43 36.95 -9.42 26.85
CA ALA A 43 36.47 -9.48 28.25
C ALA A 43 37.61 -9.47 29.29
N ARG A 44 38.86 -9.69 28.88
CA ARG A 44 40.04 -9.63 29.76
C ARG A 44 40.40 -8.23 30.23
N TYR A 45 39.89 -7.21 29.55
CA TYR A 45 40.28 -5.82 29.76
C TYR A 45 39.09 -5.01 30.26
N THR A 46 39.35 -4.07 31.15
CA THR A 46 38.37 -3.04 31.51
C THR A 46 38.11 -2.10 30.32
N VAL A 47 36.98 -1.39 30.31
CA VAL A 47 36.61 -0.45 29.25
C VAL A 47 37.70 0.63 29.03
N ASP A 48 38.31 1.16 30.09
CA ASP A 48 39.40 2.13 29.94
C ASP A 48 40.68 1.51 29.35
N GLU A 49 41.00 0.27 29.74
CA GLU A 49 42.14 -0.47 29.20
C GLU A 49 41.96 -0.85 27.73
N GLN A 50 40.76 -1.26 27.33
CA GLN A 50 40.41 -1.53 25.93
C GLN A 50 40.65 -0.27 25.09
N ARG A 51 40.23 0.91 25.57
CA ARG A 51 40.45 2.19 24.89
C ARG A 51 41.94 2.51 24.70
N GLU A 52 42.77 2.32 25.73
CA GLU A 52 44.21 2.56 25.62
C GLU A 52 44.87 1.63 24.61
N ILE A 53 44.55 0.34 24.67
CA ILE A 53 45.10 -0.68 23.76
C ILE A 53 44.68 -0.40 22.31
N LEU A 54 43.39 -0.13 22.07
CA LEU A 54 42.88 0.23 20.74
C LEU A 54 43.49 1.52 20.21
N SER A 55 43.83 2.48 21.08
CA SER A 55 44.50 3.71 20.65
C SER A 55 45.92 3.43 20.17
N VAL A 56 46.65 2.54 20.86
CA VAL A 56 47.97 2.09 20.41
C VAL A 56 47.85 1.34 19.08
N LEU A 57 46.89 0.41 18.97
CA LEU A 57 46.64 -0.32 17.74
C LEU A 57 46.32 0.63 16.57
N HIS A 58 45.41 1.59 16.77
CA HIS A 58 45.05 2.58 15.74
C HIS A 58 46.28 3.36 15.26
N ASN A 59 47.13 3.84 16.17
CA ASN A 59 48.36 4.55 15.81
C ASN A 59 49.32 3.68 15.00
N ILE A 60 49.41 2.39 15.31
CA ILE A 60 50.21 1.44 14.54
C ILE A 60 49.62 1.25 13.13
N LEU A 61 48.31 1.03 13.02
CA LEU A 61 47.63 0.78 11.75
C LEU A 61 47.60 2.01 10.83
N ALA A 62 47.53 3.22 11.39
CA ALA A 62 47.43 4.48 10.64
C ALA A 62 48.79 5.07 10.25
N ALA A 63 49.90 4.54 10.75
CA ALA A 63 51.22 5.06 10.44
C ALA A 63 51.68 4.65 9.03
N GLU A 64 52.09 5.63 8.21
CA GLU A 64 52.49 5.41 6.80
C GLU A 64 53.60 4.37 6.65
N GLU A 65 54.54 4.34 7.58
CA GLU A 65 55.64 3.38 7.62
C GLU A 65 55.19 1.92 7.81
N ASN A 66 53.98 1.69 8.28
CA ASN A 66 53.43 0.37 8.55
C ASN A 66 52.45 -0.09 7.45
N HIS A 67 52.17 0.69 6.41
CA HIS A 67 51.18 0.32 5.40
C HIS A 67 51.48 -1.03 4.71
N ALA A 68 52.75 -1.37 4.47
CA ALA A 68 53.13 -2.66 3.89
C ALA A 68 52.81 -3.85 4.83
N LEU A 69 52.93 -3.64 6.14
CA LEU A 69 52.49 -4.62 7.14
C LEU A 69 50.98 -4.76 7.11
N VAL A 70 50.26 -3.63 7.17
CA VAL A 70 48.79 -3.58 7.18
C VAL A 70 48.21 -4.23 5.92
N GLU A 71 48.83 -4.02 4.75
CA GLU A 71 48.45 -4.68 3.50
C GLU A 71 48.38 -6.21 3.63
N THR A 72 49.30 -6.79 4.40
CA THR A 72 49.42 -8.25 4.60
C THR A 72 48.47 -8.78 5.68
N ILE A 73 48.32 -8.06 6.80
CA ILE A 73 47.65 -8.60 8.00
C ILE A 73 46.21 -8.12 8.17
N ALA A 74 45.77 -7.11 7.43
CA ALA A 74 44.52 -6.39 7.75
C ALA A 74 43.27 -7.27 7.78
N TRP A 75 43.17 -8.26 6.90
CA TRP A 75 41.97 -9.09 6.79
C TRP A 75 41.79 -10.00 8.02
N ASP A 76 42.88 -10.52 8.61
CA ASP A 76 42.83 -11.30 9.85
C ASP A 76 42.31 -10.49 11.04
N LEU A 77 42.57 -9.17 11.03
CA LEU A 77 42.23 -8.28 12.15
C LEU A 77 40.76 -7.85 12.18
N VAL A 78 40.00 -8.05 11.10
CA VAL A 78 38.60 -7.62 11.01
C VAL A 78 37.74 -8.31 12.08
N ALA A 79 37.87 -9.63 12.21
CA ALA A 79 37.12 -10.41 13.20
C ALA A 79 37.53 -10.08 14.65
N ILE A 80 38.82 -9.78 14.86
CA ILE A 80 39.37 -9.39 16.18
C ILE A 80 38.75 -8.07 16.67
N LEU A 81 38.44 -7.14 15.74
CA LEU A 81 37.86 -5.85 16.09
C LEU A 81 36.34 -5.90 16.35
N GLN A 82 35.64 -6.96 15.92
CA GLN A 82 34.18 -7.07 16.04
C GLN A 82 33.66 -6.85 17.49
N PRO A 83 34.22 -7.49 18.53
CA PRO A 83 33.73 -7.30 19.90
C PRO A 83 33.85 -5.85 20.39
N TYR A 84 34.87 -5.14 19.92
CA TYR A 84 35.18 -3.77 20.33
C TYR A 84 34.28 -2.71 19.68
N LEU A 85 33.57 -3.04 18.61
CA LEU A 85 32.59 -2.13 17.99
C LEU A 85 31.44 -1.79 18.93
N THR A 86 31.14 -2.67 19.88
CA THR A 86 30.10 -2.46 20.89
C THR A 86 30.57 -1.60 22.06
N THR A 87 31.81 -1.81 22.53
CA THR A 87 32.35 -1.13 23.71
C THR A 87 33.01 0.22 23.36
N HIS A 88 33.62 0.33 22.18
CA HIS A 88 34.36 1.51 21.72
C HIS A 88 34.09 1.80 20.23
N PRO A 89 32.85 2.19 19.86
CA PRO A 89 32.42 2.32 18.47
C PRO A 89 33.32 3.26 17.65
N ASP A 90 33.66 4.45 18.17
CA ASP A 90 34.44 5.44 17.42
C ASP A 90 35.87 4.97 17.09
N LEU A 91 36.53 4.36 18.08
CA LEU A 91 37.94 3.96 17.98
C LEU A 91 38.09 2.64 17.21
N ALA A 92 37.17 1.69 17.42
CA ALA A 92 37.08 0.47 16.63
C ALA A 92 36.73 0.79 15.16
N ALA A 93 35.81 1.72 14.91
CA ALA A 93 35.53 2.22 13.56
C ALA A 93 36.76 2.85 12.91
N SER A 94 37.53 3.63 13.66
CA SER A 94 38.79 4.23 13.17
C SER A 94 39.84 3.17 12.84
N CYS A 95 39.92 2.07 13.60
CA CYS A 95 40.77 0.92 13.29
C CYS A 95 40.29 0.21 12.03
N LEU A 96 39.00 -0.13 11.92
CA LEU A 96 38.42 -0.75 10.72
C LEU A 96 38.64 0.10 9.47
N LEU A 97 38.51 1.42 9.57
CA LEU A 97 38.75 2.33 8.46
C LEU A 97 40.23 2.30 8.03
N ALA A 98 41.18 2.21 8.96
CA ALA A 98 42.60 2.04 8.64
C ALA A 98 42.86 0.70 7.93
N LEU A 99 42.26 -0.39 8.41
CA LEU A 99 42.33 -1.70 7.73
C LEU A 99 41.76 -1.63 6.31
N ALA A 100 40.62 -0.98 6.13
CA ALA A 100 39.98 -0.80 4.83
C ALA A 100 40.76 0.13 3.88
N SER A 101 41.49 1.12 4.42
CA SER A 101 42.26 2.10 3.65
C SER A 101 43.61 1.55 3.18
N TYR A 102 44.27 0.76 4.01
CA TYR A 102 45.66 0.32 3.78
C TYR A 102 45.81 -1.19 3.56
N GLY A 103 44.84 -2.01 3.98
CA GLY A 103 44.84 -3.46 3.81
C GLY A 103 44.66 -3.91 2.35
N ALA A 104 44.84 -5.20 2.08
CA ALA A 104 44.48 -5.82 0.80
C ALA A 104 42.96 -5.69 0.56
N PRO A 105 42.49 -4.88 -0.41
CA PRO A 105 41.09 -4.44 -0.45
C PRO A 105 40.10 -5.57 -0.73
N LYS A 106 40.49 -6.62 -1.46
CA LYS A 106 39.61 -7.76 -1.76
C LYS A 106 39.41 -8.66 -0.55
N GLU A 107 40.48 -8.95 0.18
CA GLU A 107 40.46 -9.86 1.34
C GLU A 107 39.76 -9.20 2.52
N VAL A 108 40.07 -7.93 2.78
CA VAL A 108 39.39 -7.13 3.82
C VAL A 108 37.90 -7.00 3.51
N PHE A 109 37.52 -6.75 2.25
CA PHE A 109 36.12 -6.69 1.83
C PHE A 109 35.37 -8.00 2.11
N LEU A 110 35.92 -9.14 1.67
CA LEU A 110 35.28 -10.45 1.88
C LEU A 110 35.14 -10.77 3.37
N LYS A 111 36.16 -10.45 4.17
CA LYS A 111 36.10 -10.66 5.62
C LYS A 111 35.07 -9.75 6.29
N LEU A 112 34.92 -8.50 5.85
CA LEU A 112 33.88 -7.60 6.36
C LEU A 112 32.46 -8.12 6.06
N VAL A 113 32.24 -8.70 4.87
CA VAL A 113 30.96 -9.34 4.53
C VAL A 113 30.72 -10.58 5.41
N GLU A 114 31.71 -11.46 5.53
CA GLU A 114 31.61 -12.67 6.36
C GLU A 114 31.30 -12.36 7.83
N VAL A 115 31.99 -11.37 8.40
CA VAL A 115 31.78 -10.95 9.79
C VAL A 115 30.41 -10.30 9.99
N HIS A 116 29.86 -9.64 8.97
CA HIS A 116 28.50 -9.12 9.02
C HIS A 116 27.45 -10.22 9.15
N ASP A 117 27.59 -11.30 8.36
CA ASP A 117 26.66 -12.43 8.36
C ASP A 117 26.60 -13.15 9.73
N LEU A 118 27.64 -13.00 10.56
CA LEU A 118 27.72 -13.56 11.92
C LEU A 118 27.02 -12.71 13.00
N GLY A 119 26.41 -11.56 12.62
CA GLY A 119 25.66 -10.69 13.52
C GLY A 119 26.48 -9.49 13.98
N VAL A 120 26.22 -8.34 13.36
CA VAL A 120 26.79 -7.04 13.72
C VAL A 120 25.70 -6.23 14.43
N GLU A 121 25.99 -5.74 15.64
CA GLU A 121 25.07 -4.90 16.40
C GLU A 121 24.66 -3.65 15.58
N PRO A 122 23.40 -3.19 15.65
CA PRO A 122 22.90 -2.08 14.81
C PRO A 122 23.75 -0.81 14.88
N ASN A 123 24.34 -0.54 16.05
CA ASN A 123 25.19 0.63 16.30
C ASN A 123 26.53 0.59 15.53
N SER A 124 26.94 -0.59 15.05
CA SER A 124 28.20 -0.80 14.34
C SER A 124 28.04 -0.92 12.82
N ALA A 125 26.80 -0.97 12.32
CA ALA A 125 26.49 -1.04 10.90
C ALA A 125 27.10 0.11 10.07
N SER A 126 27.08 1.35 10.59
CA SER A 126 27.64 2.51 9.89
C SER A 126 29.16 2.41 9.69
N ALA A 127 29.89 1.89 10.70
CA ALA A 127 31.33 1.70 10.62
C ALA A 127 31.70 0.62 9.60
N VAL A 128 30.99 -0.52 9.62
CA VAL A 128 31.18 -1.61 8.66
C VAL A 128 30.81 -1.16 7.24
N ALA A 129 29.71 -0.44 7.06
CA ALA A 129 29.31 0.12 5.76
C ALA A 129 30.37 1.06 5.17
N THR A 130 30.95 1.94 6.00
CA THR A 130 32.03 2.87 5.59
C THR A 130 33.31 2.10 5.20
N ALA A 131 33.67 1.06 5.96
CA ALA A 131 34.82 0.21 5.67
C ALA A 131 34.63 -0.59 4.36
N LEU A 132 33.43 -1.14 4.14
CA LEU A 132 33.06 -1.83 2.89
C LEU A 132 33.11 -0.88 1.69
N GLU A 133 32.56 0.33 1.83
CA GLU A 133 32.62 1.36 0.78
C GLU A 133 34.07 1.70 0.41
N THR A 134 34.92 1.90 1.43
CA THR A 134 36.35 2.19 1.26
C THR A 134 37.06 1.06 0.52
N CYS A 135 36.81 -0.20 0.89
CA CYS A 135 37.38 -1.35 0.20
C CYS A 135 36.87 -1.46 -1.24
N TYR A 136 35.55 -1.36 -1.44
CA TYR A 136 34.91 -1.45 -2.75
C TYR A 136 35.50 -0.42 -3.72
N ASN A 137 35.65 0.83 -3.30
CA ASN A 137 36.25 1.91 -4.08
C ASN A 137 37.70 1.62 -4.53
N ARG A 138 38.46 0.85 -3.75
CA ARG A 138 39.84 0.44 -4.07
C ARG A 138 39.93 -0.81 -4.95
N ILE A 139 38.88 -1.64 -5.00
CA ILE A 139 38.89 -2.88 -5.79
C ILE A 139 38.89 -2.54 -7.29
N GLN A 140 39.93 -3.04 -7.98
CA GLN A 140 40.01 -3.10 -9.43
C GLN A 140 39.69 -4.54 -9.86
N ALA A 141 38.45 -4.77 -10.30
CA ALA A 141 37.97 -6.06 -10.76
C ALA A 141 37.51 -5.97 -12.22
N LYS A 142 37.67 -7.08 -12.97
CA LYS A 142 37.13 -7.18 -14.33
C LYS A 142 35.60 -7.31 -14.36
N LYS A 143 35.01 -7.88 -13.31
CA LYS A 143 33.54 -7.97 -13.11
C LYS A 143 33.19 -7.38 -11.74
N PRO A 144 33.07 -6.05 -11.61
CA PRO A 144 32.67 -5.41 -10.35
C PRO A 144 31.30 -5.86 -9.83
N SER A 145 30.38 -6.27 -10.72
CA SER A 145 29.06 -6.84 -10.37
C SER A 145 29.11 -7.94 -9.29
N ARG A 146 30.14 -8.78 -9.29
CA ARG A 146 30.31 -9.85 -8.30
C ARG A 146 30.52 -9.32 -6.89
N PHE A 147 31.39 -8.33 -6.74
CA PHE A 147 31.61 -7.68 -5.45
C PHE A 147 30.40 -6.84 -5.05
N LEU A 148 29.72 -6.22 -6.03
CA LEU A 148 28.52 -5.43 -5.79
C LEU A 148 27.36 -6.27 -5.23
N ALA A 149 27.19 -7.51 -5.66
CA ALA A 149 26.12 -8.37 -5.15
C ALA A 149 26.29 -8.66 -3.65
N SER A 150 27.48 -9.11 -3.24
CA SER A 150 27.80 -9.32 -1.81
C SER A 150 27.77 -8.02 -1.02
N TYR A 151 28.23 -6.91 -1.63
CA TYR A 151 28.18 -5.59 -0.99
C TYR A 151 26.74 -5.15 -0.72
N GLY A 152 25.87 -5.24 -1.74
CA GLY A 152 24.46 -4.87 -1.66
C GLY A 152 23.70 -5.74 -0.67
N ALA A 153 23.96 -7.06 -0.65
CA ALA A 153 23.37 -7.99 0.30
C ALA A 153 23.75 -7.63 1.75
N ALA A 154 25.03 -7.37 2.02
CA ALA A 154 25.49 -6.96 3.36
C ALA A 154 24.87 -5.63 3.79
N ILE A 155 24.82 -4.62 2.90
CA ILE A 155 24.20 -3.33 3.20
C ILE A 155 22.69 -3.48 3.44
N LEU A 156 22.01 -4.33 2.67
CA LEU A 156 20.59 -4.60 2.86
C LEU A 156 20.32 -5.31 4.20
N GLY A 157 21.17 -6.26 4.60
CA GLY A 157 21.11 -6.91 5.91
C GLY A 157 21.26 -5.92 7.06
N MET A 158 22.30 -5.07 6.99
CA MET A 158 22.52 -3.97 7.93
C MET A 158 21.33 -3.00 7.99
N TYR A 159 20.77 -2.67 6.83
CA TYR A 159 19.63 -1.76 6.72
C TYR A 159 18.36 -2.35 7.33
N ALA A 160 18.07 -3.63 7.09
CA ALA A 160 16.89 -4.32 7.60
C ALA A 160 16.91 -4.49 9.13
N GLN A 161 18.09 -4.60 9.73
CA GLN A 161 18.27 -4.79 11.17
C GLN A 161 18.34 -3.48 11.96
N ALA A 162 18.52 -2.35 11.28
CA ALA A 162 18.67 -1.06 11.93
C ALA A 162 17.33 -0.41 12.26
N PRO A 163 17.22 0.33 13.38
CA PRO A 163 16.06 1.18 13.62
C PRO A 163 15.93 2.22 12.50
N VAL A 164 14.69 2.68 12.27
CA VAL A 164 14.14 3.45 11.13
C VAL A 164 15.00 4.63 10.61
N THR A 165 16.02 5.06 11.34
CA THR A 165 16.93 6.18 11.04
C THR A 165 18.09 5.89 10.08
N ASN A 166 18.22 4.67 9.53
CA ASN A 166 19.36 4.31 8.67
C ASN A 166 19.11 4.47 7.15
N TYR A 167 18.12 5.28 6.75
CA TYR A 167 17.97 5.76 5.35
C TYR A 167 19.31 6.24 4.76
N ASN A 168 20.13 6.91 5.58
CA ASN A 168 21.43 7.42 5.17
C ASN A 168 22.40 6.33 4.64
N ILE A 169 22.34 5.09 5.16
CA ILE A 169 23.23 4.01 4.72
C ILE A 169 22.82 3.54 3.32
N ALA A 170 21.54 3.25 3.11
CA ALA A 170 21.03 2.84 1.81
C ALA A 170 21.22 3.95 0.76
N SER A 171 20.98 5.21 1.16
CA SER A 171 21.17 6.40 0.33
C SER A 171 22.64 6.58 -0.10
N ALA A 172 23.57 6.57 0.86
CA ALA A 172 25.00 6.68 0.59
C ALA A 172 25.49 5.56 -0.35
N PHE A 173 25.07 4.32 -0.10
CA PHE A 173 25.36 3.18 -0.97
C PHE A 173 24.87 3.42 -2.40
N MET A 174 23.58 3.71 -2.59
CA MET A 174 23.01 3.89 -3.92
C MET A 174 23.68 5.02 -4.69
N SER A 175 23.93 6.14 -4.02
CA SER A 175 24.60 7.31 -4.59
C SER A 175 26.05 7.02 -5.01
N ASN A 176 26.82 6.30 -4.18
CA ASN A 176 28.19 5.88 -4.53
C ASN A 176 28.19 4.94 -5.74
N ILE A 177 27.38 3.88 -5.70
CA ILE A 177 27.33 2.88 -6.79
C ILE A 177 26.89 3.52 -8.10
N ALA A 178 25.88 4.39 -8.08
CA ALA A 178 25.43 5.12 -9.27
C ALA A 178 26.53 6.00 -9.89
N LEU A 179 27.47 6.51 -9.10
CA LEU A 179 28.63 7.26 -9.61
C LEU A 179 29.62 6.33 -10.31
N ARG A 180 29.97 5.20 -9.68
CA ARG A 180 30.95 4.24 -10.23
C ARG A 180 30.43 3.49 -11.46
N MET A 181 29.13 3.24 -11.53
CA MET A 181 28.52 2.64 -12.71
C MET A 181 28.76 3.48 -13.97
N LYS A 182 28.73 4.82 -13.88
CA LYS A 182 29.03 5.71 -15.02
C LYS A 182 30.45 5.53 -15.56
N GLU A 183 31.39 5.13 -14.70
CA GLU A 183 32.75 4.78 -15.10
C GLU A 183 32.79 3.38 -15.75
N SER A 184 32.02 2.44 -15.22
CA SER A 184 31.90 1.07 -15.75
C SER A 184 31.21 1.03 -17.12
N GLU A 185 30.23 1.89 -17.38
CA GLU A 185 29.52 2.01 -18.67
C GLU A 185 30.50 2.26 -19.83
N GLN A 186 31.58 3.00 -19.58
CA GLN A 186 32.59 3.32 -20.60
C GLN A 186 33.57 2.18 -20.86
N THR A 187 33.80 1.32 -19.86
CA THR A 187 34.86 0.30 -19.90
C THR A 187 34.33 -1.10 -20.19
N MET A 188 33.21 -1.49 -19.59
CA MET A 188 32.58 -2.80 -19.74
C MET A 188 31.03 -2.67 -19.64
N PRO A 189 30.34 -2.38 -20.76
CA PRO A 189 28.91 -2.06 -20.76
C PRO A 189 28.01 -3.23 -20.36
N GLU A 190 28.39 -4.49 -20.64
CA GLU A 190 27.61 -5.67 -20.24
C GLU A 190 27.58 -5.84 -18.71
N ASP A 191 28.70 -5.64 -18.02
CA ASP A 191 28.76 -5.69 -16.55
C ASP A 191 28.03 -4.51 -15.91
N ALA A 192 28.05 -3.34 -16.56
CA ALA A 192 27.31 -2.17 -16.12
C ALA A 192 25.78 -2.41 -16.11
N LEU A 193 25.24 -3.19 -17.06
CA LEU A 193 23.82 -3.60 -17.05
C LEU A 193 23.50 -4.52 -15.86
N ILE A 194 24.41 -5.44 -15.51
CA ILE A 194 24.26 -6.31 -14.33
C ILE A 194 24.31 -5.45 -13.06
N GLN A 195 25.27 -4.52 -12.97
CA GLN A 195 25.36 -3.58 -11.83
C GLN A 195 24.09 -2.72 -11.70
N GLN A 196 23.54 -2.24 -12.82
CA GLN A 196 22.28 -1.50 -12.83
C GLN A 196 21.13 -2.33 -12.28
N ARG A 197 21.06 -3.61 -12.69
CA ARG A 197 20.02 -4.49 -12.21
C ARG A 197 20.19 -4.90 -10.74
N LEU A 198 21.42 -5.09 -10.27
CA LEU A 198 21.72 -5.28 -8.84
C LEU A 198 21.28 -4.06 -8.02
N LEU A 199 21.51 -2.85 -8.53
CA LEU A 199 21.09 -1.61 -7.88
C LEU A 199 19.56 -1.45 -7.87
N GLN A 200 18.88 -1.86 -8.94
CA GLN A 200 17.42 -1.95 -9.00
C GLN A 200 16.86 -2.94 -7.99
N ALA A 201 17.43 -4.14 -7.92
CA ALA A 201 17.05 -5.16 -6.94
C ALA A 201 17.25 -4.62 -5.52
N PHE A 202 18.43 -4.08 -5.21
CA PHE A 202 18.72 -3.46 -3.92
C PHE A 202 17.68 -2.39 -3.56
N GLY A 203 17.37 -1.45 -4.47
CA GLY A 203 16.42 -0.38 -4.20
C GLY A 203 15.02 -0.90 -3.88
N THR A 204 14.51 -1.88 -4.63
CA THR A 204 13.20 -2.49 -4.35
C THR A 204 13.19 -3.29 -3.04
N HIS A 205 14.25 -4.03 -2.74
CA HIS A 205 14.36 -4.76 -1.47
C HIS A 205 14.58 -3.83 -0.27
N ALA A 206 15.25 -2.70 -0.44
CA ALA A 206 15.39 -1.68 0.60
C ALA A 206 14.02 -1.05 0.94
N ILE A 207 13.17 -0.78 -0.06
CA ILE A 207 11.80 -0.32 0.19
C ILE A 207 11.03 -1.38 1.00
N GLU A 208 11.10 -2.65 0.61
CA GLU A 208 10.44 -3.73 1.34
C GLU A 208 10.96 -3.88 2.78
N ALA A 209 12.27 -3.84 2.98
CA ALA A 209 12.90 -3.91 4.30
C ALA A 209 12.47 -2.74 5.19
N PHE A 210 12.38 -1.53 4.63
CA PHE A 210 11.88 -0.36 5.34
C PHE A 210 10.45 -0.56 5.83
N ILE A 211 9.56 -1.07 4.98
CA ILE A 211 8.17 -1.36 5.37
C ILE A 211 8.11 -2.42 6.47
N ARG A 212 8.87 -3.51 6.35
CA ARG A 212 8.92 -4.57 7.36
C ARG A 212 9.43 -4.07 8.72
N SER A 213 10.31 -3.06 8.74
CA SER A 213 10.83 -2.48 9.99
C SER A 213 9.71 -1.92 10.90
N PHE A 214 8.57 -1.50 10.34
CA PHE A 214 7.43 -1.02 11.11
C PHE A 214 6.68 -2.11 11.85
N GLU A 215 6.71 -3.34 11.34
CA GLU A 215 6.04 -4.49 11.95
C GLU A 215 6.77 -4.92 13.23
N HIS A 216 8.11 -4.86 13.22
CA HIS A 216 8.95 -5.33 14.32
C HIS A 216 9.16 -4.28 15.42
N GLY A 217 9.16 -2.98 15.08
CA GLY A 217 9.40 -1.89 16.03
C GLY A 217 8.32 -1.71 17.12
N THR A 218 7.17 -2.38 17.02
CA THR A 218 6.05 -2.25 17.98
C THR A 218 5.79 -3.52 18.80
N ALA A 219 6.50 -4.62 18.54
CA ALA A 219 6.35 -5.86 19.30
C ALA A 219 7.02 -5.82 20.69
N SER A 220 7.89 -4.84 20.94
CA SER A 220 8.68 -4.70 22.18
C SER A 220 7.94 -3.98 23.33
N THR A 221 6.80 -3.37 23.08
CA THR A 221 6.01 -2.64 24.08
C THR A 221 4.59 -3.19 24.11
N LYS A 222 4.44 -4.46 24.50
CA LYS A 222 3.14 -5.05 24.80
C LYS A 222 2.73 -4.64 26.22
N ASP A 223 2.22 -3.43 26.39
CA ASP A 223 1.37 -3.09 27.53
C ASP A 223 -0.09 -3.29 27.07
N GLU A 224 -0.86 -4.09 27.81
CA GLU A 224 -2.19 -4.61 27.43
C GLU A 224 -3.31 -3.55 27.30
N ASP A 225 -2.99 -2.26 27.46
CA ASP A 225 -3.96 -1.15 27.47
C ASP A 225 -3.78 -0.12 26.32
N THR A 226 -2.79 -0.27 25.42
CA THR A 226 -2.49 0.70 24.32
C THR A 226 -2.89 0.26 22.91
N ASP A 227 -3.53 -0.90 22.75
CA ASP A 227 -3.76 -1.54 21.44
C ASP A 227 -4.57 -0.67 20.45
N GLU A 228 -5.56 0.11 20.91
CA GLU A 228 -6.38 0.95 20.01
C GLU A 228 -5.63 2.19 19.47
N GLU A 229 -4.80 2.85 20.30
CA GLU A 229 -4.04 4.03 19.85
C GLU A 229 -2.91 3.61 18.88
N ASP A 230 -2.25 2.49 19.15
CA ASP A 230 -1.21 1.93 18.28
C ASP A 230 -1.78 1.45 16.93
N GLU A 231 -2.99 0.90 16.90
CA GLU A 231 -3.68 0.52 15.66
C GLU A 231 -4.06 1.74 14.81
N VAL A 232 -4.53 2.82 15.43
CA VAL A 232 -4.82 4.09 14.74
C VAL A 232 -3.53 4.73 14.20
N LEU A 233 -2.44 4.71 14.97
CA LEU A 233 -1.12 5.20 14.53
C LEU A 233 -0.56 4.37 13.37
N ARG A 234 -0.73 3.04 13.38
CA ARG A 234 -0.38 2.16 12.23
C ARG A 234 -1.16 2.53 10.97
N SER A 235 -2.46 2.84 11.08
CA SER A 235 -3.26 3.27 9.91
C SER A 235 -2.77 4.60 9.30
N LYS A 236 -2.09 5.45 10.10
CA LYS A 236 -1.55 6.74 9.66
C LYS A 236 -0.10 6.66 9.14
N ARG A 237 0.58 5.53 9.29
CA ARG A 237 1.94 5.32 8.74
C ARG A 237 1.85 4.84 7.28
N GLY A 238 2.79 5.26 6.44
CA GLY A 238 2.83 4.89 5.03
C GLY A 238 2.36 5.99 4.07
N LEU A 239 2.24 5.66 2.79
CA LEU A 239 2.07 6.64 1.72
C LEU A 239 0.65 7.23 1.62
N GLN A 240 -0.35 6.48 2.09
CA GLN A 240 -1.79 6.83 2.03
C GLN A 240 -2.21 7.26 0.61
N LEU A 241 -1.67 6.60 -0.42
CA LEU A 241 -1.86 6.98 -1.81
C LEU A 241 -3.32 6.87 -2.21
N ALA A 242 -4.01 5.82 -1.76
CA ALA A 242 -5.39 5.59 -2.15
C ALA A 242 -6.33 6.62 -1.50
N GLU A 243 -6.08 7.00 -0.25
CA GLU A 243 -6.80 8.08 0.43
C GLU A 243 -6.55 9.43 -0.22
N ARG A 244 -5.28 9.78 -0.50
CA ARG A 244 -4.93 11.05 -1.16
C ARG A 244 -5.49 11.11 -2.58
N PHE A 245 -5.52 9.98 -3.28
CA PHE A 245 -6.15 9.87 -4.60
C PHE A 245 -7.66 10.09 -4.51
N ARG A 246 -8.34 9.48 -3.52
CA ARG A 246 -9.76 9.75 -3.25
C ARG A 246 -10.02 11.24 -2.96
N ALA A 247 -9.23 11.87 -2.09
CA ALA A 247 -9.40 13.28 -1.75
C ALA A 247 -9.30 14.17 -3.00
N THR A 248 -8.42 13.83 -3.93
CA THR A 248 -8.23 14.58 -5.18
C THR A 248 -9.33 14.33 -6.22
N HIS A 249 -10.00 13.17 -6.23
CA HIS A 249 -10.97 12.77 -7.26
C HIS A 249 -12.44 12.74 -6.79
N THR A 250 -12.73 13.06 -5.53
CA THR A 250 -14.09 13.24 -5.00
C THR A 250 -14.66 14.64 -5.25
N HIS A 251 -15.99 14.73 -5.45
CA HIS A 251 -16.70 15.99 -5.69
C HIS A 251 -16.49 16.99 -4.53
N PRO A 252 -16.32 18.31 -4.79
CA PRO A 252 -16.02 19.33 -3.76
C PRO A 252 -16.97 19.40 -2.56
N SER A 253 -18.20 18.91 -2.73
CA SER A 253 -19.24 18.86 -1.68
C SER A 253 -19.00 17.76 -0.64
N LEU A 254 -18.37 16.65 -1.02
CA LEU A 254 -18.03 15.54 -0.12
C LEU A 254 -16.75 15.81 0.66
N ARG A 255 -15.82 16.60 0.10
CA ARG A 255 -14.61 17.09 0.79
C ARG A 255 -14.89 17.88 2.07
N LYS A 256 -16.10 18.46 2.21
CA LYS A 256 -16.51 19.24 3.40
C LYS A 256 -17.11 18.40 4.52
N LEU A 257 -17.53 17.16 4.24
CA LEU A 257 -17.94 16.23 5.30
C LEU A 257 -16.72 15.56 5.92
N ASP A 258 -15.71 15.24 5.10
CA ASP A 258 -14.45 14.61 5.54
C ASP A 258 -13.51 15.60 6.27
N SER A 259 -13.75 16.92 6.19
CA SER A 259 -12.94 17.92 6.92
C SER A 259 -13.18 17.96 8.44
N VAL A 260 -13.93 17.01 8.99
CA VAL A 260 -14.16 16.86 10.45
C VAL A 260 -13.27 15.76 11.05
N SER A 261 -12.51 15.01 10.24
CA SER A 261 -11.50 14.04 10.73
C SER A 261 -10.05 14.48 10.47
N HIS A 262 -9.79 15.77 10.24
CA HIS A 262 -8.44 16.30 10.45
C HIS A 262 -8.19 16.37 11.95
N THR A 263 -7.62 15.29 12.48
CA THR A 263 -6.93 15.34 13.77
C THR A 263 -5.73 16.26 13.61
N ASP A 264 -5.89 17.52 14.03
CA ASP A 264 -4.79 18.37 14.49
C ASP A 264 -4.08 17.59 15.60
N GLY A 265 -3.03 16.84 15.23
CA GLY A 265 -2.36 15.88 16.10
C GLY A 265 -1.77 14.70 15.34
N VAL A 266 -1.16 14.92 14.18
CA VAL A 266 -0.24 13.92 13.61
C VAL A 266 1.04 14.02 14.42
N ASP A 267 1.44 12.91 15.05
CA ASP A 267 2.69 12.80 15.80
C ASP A 267 3.87 13.17 14.89
N ASP A 268 4.78 14.02 15.38
CA ASP A 268 6.01 14.43 14.68
C ASP A 268 6.81 13.21 14.18
N HIS A 269 6.73 12.09 14.91
CA HIS A 269 7.34 10.83 14.50
C HIS A 269 6.74 10.24 13.23
N VAL A 270 5.42 10.34 13.01
CA VAL A 270 4.77 9.82 11.79
C VAL A 270 5.15 10.67 10.57
N GLU A 271 5.25 12.00 10.73
CA GLU A 271 5.71 12.88 9.65
C GLU A 271 7.16 12.61 9.26
N LEU A 272 8.05 12.41 10.25
CA LEU A 272 9.46 12.09 10.00
C LEU A 272 9.60 10.77 9.23
N VAL A 273 8.93 9.71 9.70
CA VAL A 273 8.94 8.38 9.09
C VAL A 273 8.43 8.40 7.65
N ASN A 274 7.32 9.11 7.41
CA ASN A 274 6.79 9.27 6.07
C ASN A 274 7.73 10.13 5.19
N GLY A 275 8.46 11.07 5.77
CA GLY A 275 9.53 11.82 5.13
C GLY A 275 10.66 10.91 4.63
N ASP A 276 11.14 9.99 5.47
CA ASP A 276 12.21 9.06 5.15
C ASP A 276 11.80 8.07 4.04
N LEU A 277 10.58 7.53 4.09
CA LEU A 277 10.03 6.67 3.02
C LEU A 277 9.97 7.40 1.68
N ASN A 278 9.47 8.65 1.68
CA ASN A 278 9.40 9.44 0.47
C ASN A 278 10.79 9.83 -0.05
N GLY A 279 11.76 10.05 0.84
CA GLY A 279 13.16 10.22 0.51
C GLY A 279 13.73 9.01 -0.23
N LEU A 280 13.55 7.81 0.35
CA LEU A 280 13.96 6.54 -0.24
C LEU A 280 13.32 6.31 -1.61
N LEU A 281 12.00 6.44 -1.72
CA LEU A 281 11.28 6.24 -2.98
C LEU A 281 11.75 7.20 -4.07
N ARG A 282 12.00 8.47 -3.71
CA ARG A 282 12.53 9.46 -4.65
C ARG A 282 13.93 9.08 -5.11
N GLU A 283 14.82 8.72 -4.20
CA GLU A 283 16.18 8.34 -4.55
C GLU A 283 16.21 7.07 -5.41
N VAL A 284 15.53 6.02 -4.97
CA VAL A 284 15.37 4.77 -5.73
C VAL A 284 14.80 5.07 -7.11
N SER A 285 13.76 5.90 -7.21
CA SER A 285 13.19 6.31 -8.51
C SER A 285 14.20 7.04 -9.40
N THR A 286 15.10 7.84 -8.85
CA THR A 286 16.15 8.53 -9.64
C THR A 286 17.28 7.61 -10.07
N VAL A 287 17.64 6.66 -9.21
CA VAL A 287 18.79 5.76 -9.41
C VAL A 287 18.44 4.58 -10.30
N MET A 288 17.24 4.00 -10.15
CA MET A 288 16.81 2.82 -10.91
C MET A 288 16.68 3.08 -12.42
N GLN A 289 16.38 4.32 -12.82
CA GLN A 289 16.14 4.73 -14.21
C GLN A 289 15.10 3.90 -14.98
N LEU A 290 14.24 3.15 -14.28
CA LEU A 290 13.10 2.50 -14.90
C LEU A 290 12.00 3.54 -15.19
N THR A 291 11.08 3.27 -16.11
CA THR A 291 9.83 4.03 -16.22
C THR A 291 8.69 3.27 -15.54
N PRO A 292 7.55 3.93 -15.22
CA PRO A 292 6.37 3.21 -14.72
C PRO A 292 5.93 2.07 -15.64
N GLU A 293 6.06 2.22 -16.96
CA GLU A 293 5.75 1.17 -17.94
C GLU A 293 6.68 -0.03 -17.81
N GLN A 294 7.99 0.21 -17.66
CA GLN A 294 8.95 -0.87 -17.45
C GLN A 294 8.70 -1.60 -16.12
N LEU A 295 8.28 -0.88 -15.07
CA LEU A 295 7.88 -1.50 -13.80
C LEU A 295 6.63 -2.38 -13.98
N TRP A 296 5.66 -1.98 -14.81
CA TRP A 296 4.53 -2.84 -15.18
C TRP A 296 4.97 -4.11 -15.90
N GLU A 297 5.92 -4.02 -16.83
CA GLU A 297 6.47 -5.17 -17.59
C GLU A 297 7.26 -6.15 -16.71
N GLU A 298 7.85 -5.68 -15.62
CA GLU A 298 8.62 -6.51 -14.67
C GLU A 298 7.71 -7.33 -13.73
N LEU A 299 6.53 -6.82 -13.37
CA LEU A 299 5.63 -7.49 -12.42
C LEU A 299 5.27 -8.94 -12.82
N PRO A 300 4.88 -9.25 -14.07
CA PRO A 300 4.66 -10.64 -14.50
C PRO A 300 5.87 -11.55 -14.32
N ILE A 301 7.08 -11.03 -14.53
CA ILE A 301 8.34 -11.78 -14.39
C ILE A 301 8.58 -12.12 -12.92
N ILE A 302 8.40 -11.14 -12.04
CA ILE A 302 8.54 -11.31 -10.59
C ILE A 302 7.52 -12.34 -10.09
N LEU A 303 6.25 -12.14 -10.43
CA LEU A 303 5.16 -13.03 -10.04
C LEU A 303 5.40 -14.47 -10.53
N GLY A 304 5.92 -14.64 -11.75
CA GLY A 304 6.26 -15.96 -12.31
C GLY A 304 7.37 -16.69 -11.54
N LYS A 305 8.34 -15.96 -10.95
CA LYS A 305 9.43 -16.55 -10.15
C LYS A 305 8.96 -16.94 -8.74
N THR A 306 8.08 -16.15 -8.12
CA THR A 306 7.52 -16.46 -6.79
C THR A 306 6.81 -17.83 -6.76
N TYR A 307 6.20 -18.26 -7.87
CA TYR A 307 5.58 -19.58 -7.99
C TYR A 307 6.58 -20.74 -8.14
N LEU A 308 7.83 -20.48 -8.53
CA LEU A 308 8.85 -21.51 -8.74
C LEU A 308 9.71 -21.74 -7.49
N GLU A 309 9.91 -20.71 -6.66
CA GLU A 309 10.69 -20.78 -5.41
C GLU A 309 10.03 -21.66 -4.33
N GLU A 310 8.73 -21.94 -4.41
CA GLU A 310 8.06 -22.94 -3.53
C GLU A 310 8.47 -24.40 -3.82
N SER A 311 9.33 -24.66 -4.81
CA SER A 311 9.61 -26.02 -5.32
C SER A 311 11.07 -26.45 -5.42
N SER A 312 12.04 -25.65 -4.99
CA SER A 312 13.47 -26.00 -5.12
C SER A 312 14.30 -25.69 -3.87
N ASP A 313 14.37 -26.66 -2.96
CA ASP A 313 15.44 -26.79 -1.94
C ASP A 313 16.74 -27.29 -2.62
N GLU A 314 17.32 -26.50 -3.52
CA GLU A 314 18.68 -26.75 -4.01
C GLU A 314 19.55 -25.57 -3.61
N GLU A 315 20.50 -25.82 -2.70
CA GLU A 315 21.61 -24.94 -2.36
C GLU A 315 22.28 -24.47 -3.66
N GLN A 316 21.97 -23.25 -4.08
CA GLN A 316 22.49 -22.65 -5.31
C GLN A 316 23.86 -22.02 -5.01
N ASP A 317 24.89 -22.46 -5.73
CA ASP A 317 26.23 -21.86 -5.73
C ASP A 317 26.14 -20.31 -5.81
N ASP A 318 26.93 -19.62 -4.97
CA ASP A 318 27.05 -18.16 -4.78
C ASP A 318 27.43 -17.32 -6.04
N ASP A 319 27.29 -17.87 -7.26
CA ASP A 319 27.64 -17.16 -8.49
C ASP A 319 26.51 -16.19 -8.90
N VAL A 320 26.82 -14.89 -8.87
CA VAL A 320 25.97 -13.83 -9.42
C VAL A 320 25.57 -14.18 -10.86
N PRO A 321 24.27 -14.17 -11.21
CA PRO A 321 23.83 -14.52 -12.55
C PRO A 321 24.50 -13.64 -13.63
N ASP A 322 24.96 -14.26 -14.72
CA ASP A 322 25.56 -13.54 -15.85
C ASP A 322 24.54 -12.74 -16.68
N VAL A 323 23.23 -12.88 -16.40
CA VAL A 323 22.15 -12.18 -17.11
C VAL A 323 21.37 -11.28 -16.15
N PRO A 324 21.16 -9.99 -16.48
CA PRO A 324 20.42 -9.07 -15.61
C PRO A 324 19.03 -9.57 -15.22
N SER A 325 18.23 -10.07 -16.16
CA SER A 325 16.85 -10.53 -15.91
C SER A 325 16.74 -11.71 -14.92
N ALA A 326 17.84 -12.43 -14.66
CA ALA A 326 17.86 -13.49 -13.67
C ALA A 326 17.79 -12.93 -12.24
N ILE A 327 18.29 -11.71 -12.00
CA ILE A 327 18.27 -11.05 -10.70
C ILE A 327 16.83 -10.57 -10.41
N PRO A 328 16.16 -11.12 -9.37
CA PRO A 328 14.78 -10.77 -9.04
C PRO A 328 14.70 -9.37 -8.40
N LEU A 329 13.56 -8.72 -8.61
CA LEU A 329 13.17 -7.52 -7.85
C LEU A 329 12.18 -7.94 -6.75
N SER A 330 12.12 -7.17 -5.67
CA SER A 330 11.11 -7.36 -4.63
C SER A 330 9.70 -7.08 -5.19
N LEU A 331 8.76 -8.01 -5.02
CA LEU A 331 7.36 -7.80 -5.39
C LEU A 331 6.76 -6.61 -4.65
N THR A 332 6.90 -6.60 -3.32
CA THR A 332 6.41 -5.55 -2.42
C THR A 332 7.01 -4.19 -2.77
N GLY A 333 8.33 -4.09 -2.86
CA GLY A 333 9.02 -2.85 -3.20
C GLY A 333 8.68 -2.33 -4.59
N THR A 334 8.50 -3.23 -5.56
CA THR A 334 8.11 -2.88 -6.93
C THR A 334 6.69 -2.31 -6.98
N ILE A 335 5.71 -2.93 -6.30
CA ILE A 335 4.32 -2.45 -6.24
C ILE A 335 4.26 -1.05 -5.60
N ILE A 336 4.96 -0.85 -4.47
CA ILE A 336 4.97 0.43 -3.76
C ILE A 336 5.64 1.52 -4.62
N LEU A 337 6.79 1.23 -5.23
CA LEU A 337 7.47 2.17 -6.11
C LEU A 337 6.60 2.54 -7.32
N LEU A 338 5.99 1.55 -7.96
CA LEU A 338 5.09 1.75 -9.09
C LEU A 338 3.88 2.62 -8.72
N ALA A 339 3.26 2.37 -7.57
CA ALA A 339 2.16 3.17 -7.06
C ALA A 339 2.59 4.62 -6.82
N TRP A 340 3.71 4.80 -6.10
CA TRP A 340 4.24 6.12 -5.79
C TRP A 340 4.57 6.93 -7.06
N ARG A 341 5.20 6.30 -8.06
CA ARG A 341 5.52 6.97 -9.32
C ARG A 341 4.29 7.27 -10.15
N THR A 342 3.36 6.33 -10.25
CA THR A 342 2.08 6.56 -10.95
C THR A 342 1.32 7.74 -10.34
N PHE A 343 1.34 7.90 -9.02
CA PHE A 343 0.72 9.03 -8.32
C PHE A 343 1.34 10.38 -8.68
N HIS A 344 2.67 10.47 -8.73
CA HIS A 344 3.41 11.72 -8.95
C HIS A 344 3.56 12.07 -10.44
N GLU A 345 3.87 11.10 -11.29
CA GLU A 345 4.14 11.29 -12.72
C GLU A 345 2.85 11.29 -13.55
N ARG A 346 1.77 10.66 -13.07
CA ARG A 346 0.49 10.47 -13.78
C ARG A 346 0.68 10.06 -15.26
N PRO A 347 1.36 8.93 -15.53
CA PRO A 347 1.62 8.50 -16.90
C PRO A 347 0.31 8.23 -17.64
N LEU A 348 -0.01 9.05 -18.65
CA LEU A 348 -1.24 8.94 -19.43
C LEU A 348 -1.04 7.97 -20.61
N ARG A 349 -1.43 6.70 -20.47
CA ARG A 349 -1.57 5.78 -21.63
C ARG A 349 -2.79 4.87 -21.52
N PRO A 350 -3.90 5.20 -22.22
CA PRO A 350 -5.13 4.40 -22.21
C PRO A 350 -4.99 3.01 -22.83
N SER A 351 -4.03 2.81 -23.73
CA SER A 351 -3.94 1.60 -24.58
C SER A 351 -3.51 0.33 -23.82
N SER A 352 -2.84 0.46 -22.68
CA SER A 352 -2.35 -0.67 -21.87
C SER A 352 -3.16 -0.90 -20.58
N LEU A 353 -4.24 -0.14 -20.34
CA LEU A 353 -5.01 -0.23 -19.08
C LEU A 353 -5.57 -1.63 -18.82
N LYS A 354 -6.02 -2.34 -19.86
CA LYS A 354 -6.52 -3.72 -19.72
C LYS A 354 -5.41 -4.67 -19.29
N GLU A 355 -4.24 -4.57 -19.93
CA GLU A 355 -3.06 -5.35 -19.58
C GLU A 355 -2.62 -5.05 -18.14
N TYR A 356 -2.55 -3.77 -17.75
CA TYR A 356 -2.26 -3.37 -16.37
C TYR A 356 -3.28 -3.91 -15.36
N PHE A 357 -4.56 -3.99 -15.74
CA PHE A 357 -5.58 -4.62 -14.91
C PHE A 357 -5.36 -6.12 -14.72
N GLU A 358 -4.98 -6.84 -15.77
CA GLU A 358 -4.63 -8.27 -15.67
C GLU A 358 -3.37 -8.48 -14.80
N ILE A 359 -2.37 -7.61 -14.93
CA ILE A 359 -1.17 -7.64 -14.07
C ILE A 359 -1.53 -7.33 -12.61
N HIS A 360 -2.35 -6.31 -12.38
CA HIS A 360 -2.86 -5.93 -11.06
C HIS A 360 -3.65 -7.08 -10.41
N MET A 361 -4.48 -7.76 -11.20
CA MET A 361 -5.22 -8.95 -10.75
C MET A 361 -4.28 -10.07 -10.32
N ASN A 362 -3.23 -10.37 -11.10
CA ASN A 362 -2.24 -11.39 -10.73
C ASN A 362 -1.49 -11.00 -9.45
N ALA A 363 -1.15 -9.72 -9.27
CA ALA A 363 -0.51 -9.23 -8.05
C ALA A 363 -1.44 -9.36 -6.84
N ALA A 364 -2.73 -9.04 -6.99
CA ALA A 364 -3.73 -9.22 -5.94
C ALA A 364 -3.86 -10.70 -5.52
N PHE A 365 -3.83 -11.64 -6.48
CA PHE A 365 -3.86 -13.08 -6.18
C PHE A 365 -2.60 -13.60 -5.49
N ALA A 366 -1.43 -13.12 -5.88
CA ALA A 366 -0.20 -13.50 -5.20
C ALA A 366 -0.20 -13.01 -3.75
N LEU A 367 -0.65 -11.77 -3.52
CA LEU A 367 -0.73 -11.19 -2.18
C LEU A 367 -1.84 -11.83 -1.33
N SER A 368 -2.99 -12.20 -1.90
CA SER A 368 -4.05 -12.84 -1.13
C SER A 368 -3.67 -14.25 -0.64
N LYS A 369 -2.77 -14.92 -1.34
CA LYS A 369 -2.20 -16.22 -0.91
C LYS A 369 -1.13 -16.03 0.18
N ALA A 370 -0.44 -14.90 0.19
CA ALA A 370 0.49 -14.56 1.26
C ALA A 370 -0.29 -14.39 2.58
N HIS A 371 0.11 -15.11 3.64
CA HIS A 371 -0.62 -15.11 4.92
C HIS A 371 -0.62 -13.76 5.64
N VAL A 372 0.31 -12.86 5.29
CA VAL A 372 0.42 -11.51 5.84
C VAL A 372 0.64 -10.54 4.69
N VAL A 373 -0.26 -9.55 4.56
CA VAL A 373 -0.14 -8.47 3.58
C VAL A 373 0.08 -7.17 4.34
N ASN A 374 1.20 -6.51 4.05
CA ASN A 374 1.58 -5.26 4.70
C ASN A 374 0.60 -4.14 4.31
N PRO A 375 0.11 -3.31 5.25
CA PRO A 375 -0.88 -2.25 4.98
C PRO A 375 -0.49 -1.31 3.83
N GLU A 376 0.79 -0.96 3.73
CA GLU A 376 1.32 -0.05 2.71
C GLU A 376 1.31 -0.68 1.30
N THR A 377 1.52 -1.99 1.23
CA THR A 377 1.42 -2.74 -0.03
C THR A 377 -0.03 -2.80 -0.48
N LEU A 378 -0.96 -3.00 0.48
CA LEU A 378 -2.39 -2.98 0.20
C LEU A 378 -2.88 -1.59 -0.24
N ASP A 379 -2.44 -0.52 0.41
CA ASP A 379 -2.73 0.86 0.00
C ASP A 379 -2.22 1.15 -1.42
N ALA A 380 -0.98 0.76 -1.73
CA ALA A 380 -0.41 0.87 -3.07
C ALA A 380 -1.23 0.10 -4.12
N LEU A 381 -1.65 -1.13 -3.80
CA LEU A 381 -2.45 -1.96 -4.69
C LEU A 381 -3.86 -1.37 -4.90
N LEU A 382 -4.51 -0.87 -3.85
CA LEU A 382 -5.82 -0.20 -3.93
C LEU A 382 -5.74 1.07 -4.76
N PHE A 383 -4.69 1.86 -4.58
CA PHE A 383 -4.43 3.04 -5.40
C PHE A 383 -4.29 2.67 -6.88
N LEU A 384 -3.45 1.69 -7.21
CA LEU A 384 -3.25 1.26 -8.59
C LEU A 384 -4.56 0.75 -9.22
N GLY A 385 -5.33 -0.06 -8.49
CA GLY A 385 -6.64 -0.54 -8.96
C GLY A 385 -7.63 0.61 -9.22
N ALA A 386 -7.71 1.58 -8.30
CA ALA A 386 -8.56 2.76 -8.47
C ALA A 386 -8.10 3.63 -9.65
N TRP A 387 -6.80 3.82 -9.81
CA TRP A 387 -6.21 4.59 -10.90
C TRP A 387 -6.44 3.93 -12.27
N ILE A 388 -6.31 2.61 -12.37
CA ILE A 388 -6.60 1.88 -13.62
C ILE A 388 -8.08 2.03 -13.98
N THR A 389 -8.96 1.79 -13.00
CA THR A 389 -10.41 1.69 -13.25
C THR A 389 -11.10 3.04 -13.45
N ILE A 390 -10.55 4.14 -12.96
CA ILE A 390 -11.13 5.48 -13.19
C ILE A 390 -10.96 5.90 -14.65
N GLU A 391 -9.85 5.53 -15.29
CA GLU A 391 -9.53 5.87 -16.68
C GLU A 391 -10.22 4.94 -17.69
N MET A 392 -10.80 3.82 -17.22
CA MET A 392 -11.50 2.85 -18.06
C MET A 392 -12.92 3.28 -18.43
N THR A 393 -13.33 2.93 -19.66
CA THR A 393 -14.70 3.10 -20.16
C THR A 393 -15.61 1.94 -19.76
N THR A 394 -16.93 2.12 -19.90
CA THR A 394 -17.91 1.05 -19.66
C THR A 394 -17.63 -0.20 -20.49
N ASN A 395 -17.86 -1.38 -19.91
CA ASN A 395 -17.58 -2.69 -20.51
C ASN A 395 -16.10 -2.95 -20.88
N ALA A 396 -15.14 -2.15 -20.40
CA ALA A 396 -13.72 -2.37 -20.66
C ALA A 396 -13.19 -3.73 -20.18
N LEU A 397 -13.85 -4.35 -19.19
CA LEU A 397 -13.44 -5.64 -18.63
C LEU A 397 -14.18 -6.84 -19.22
N GLN A 398 -15.02 -6.66 -20.25
CA GLN A 398 -15.91 -7.70 -20.77
C GLN A 398 -15.23 -8.98 -21.30
N ASP A 399 -13.95 -8.90 -21.64
CA ASP A 399 -13.17 -10.01 -22.22
C ASP A 399 -12.46 -10.84 -21.15
N ILE A 400 -12.47 -10.40 -19.89
CA ILE A 400 -11.85 -11.14 -18.79
C ILE A 400 -12.72 -12.36 -18.49
N GLU A 401 -12.07 -13.49 -18.25
CA GLU A 401 -12.75 -14.73 -17.87
C GLU A 401 -13.57 -14.52 -16.59
N PRO A 402 -14.88 -14.83 -16.58
CA PRO A 402 -15.75 -14.55 -15.44
C PRO A 402 -15.26 -15.17 -14.13
N GLU A 403 -14.75 -16.39 -14.15
CA GLU A 403 -14.26 -17.11 -12.97
C GLU A 403 -13.09 -16.37 -12.32
N ARG A 404 -12.09 -15.97 -13.13
CA ARG A 404 -10.95 -15.17 -12.66
C ARG A 404 -11.38 -13.79 -12.17
N PHE A 405 -12.32 -13.16 -12.87
CA PHE A 405 -12.85 -11.86 -12.45
C PHE A 405 -13.55 -11.97 -11.09
N LEU A 406 -14.38 -13.00 -10.87
CA LEU A 406 -15.07 -13.21 -9.60
C LEU A 406 -14.09 -13.47 -8.46
N GLU A 407 -13.05 -14.29 -8.67
CA GLU A 407 -11.99 -14.50 -7.68
C GLU A 407 -11.34 -13.17 -7.26
N TYR A 408 -11.04 -12.30 -8.23
CA TYR A 408 -10.47 -10.98 -7.98
C TYR A 408 -11.41 -10.08 -7.16
N ILE A 409 -12.69 -10.06 -7.52
CA ILE A 409 -13.68 -9.27 -6.77
C ILE A 409 -13.84 -9.80 -5.34
N HIS A 410 -13.82 -11.12 -5.14
CA HIS A 410 -13.94 -11.73 -3.82
C HIS A 410 -12.77 -11.36 -2.89
N VAL A 411 -11.55 -11.21 -3.42
CA VAL A 411 -10.39 -10.73 -2.63
C VAL A 411 -10.69 -9.36 -2.02
N PHE A 412 -11.09 -8.37 -2.84
CA PHE A 412 -11.37 -7.02 -2.33
C PHE A 412 -12.69 -6.91 -1.58
N ALA A 413 -13.69 -7.74 -1.89
CA ALA A 413 -14.92 -7.82 -1.12
C ALA A 413 -14.66 -8.31 0.31
N ALA A 414 -13.81 -9.34 0.48
CA ALA A 414 -13.38 -9.81 1.79
C ALA A 414 -12.64 -8.69 2.56
N ILE A 415 -11.65 -8.05 1.93
CA ILE A 415 -10.91 -6.93 2.55
C ILE A 415 -11.86 -5.79 2.97
N SER A 416 -12.89 -5.51 2.16
CA SER A 416 -13.89 -4.48 2.50
C SER A 416 -14.70 -4.80 3.75
N ALA A 417 -14.83 -6.07 4.10
CA ALA A 417 -15.58 -6.55 5.26
C ALA A 417 -14.71 -6.72 6.50
N THR A 418 -13.46 -7.16 6.33
CA THR A 418 -12.61 -7.64 7.44
C THR A 418 -11.49 -6.68 7.82
N SER A 419 -11.14 -5.70 6.98
CA SER A 419 -10.05 -4.76 7.29
C SER A 419 -10.36 -3.92 8.53
N PRO A 420 -9.42 -3.72 9.47
CA PRO A 420 -9.60 -2.82 10.61
C PRO A 420 -9.63 -1.34 10.20
N ASP A 421 -8.91 -0.96 9.14
CA ASP A 421 -8.90 0.41 8.62
C ASP A 421 -10.16 0.72 7.80
N SER A 422 -10.89 1.76 8.22
CA SER A 422 -12.11 2.26 7.57
C SER A 422 -11.88 2.79 6.15
N ASN A 423 -10.72 3.39 5.87
CA ASN A 423 -10.37 3.90 4.55
C ASN A 423 -10.12 2.74 3.59
N VAL A 424 -9.33 1.75 4.02
CA VAL A 424 -9.10 0.51 3.26
C VAL A 424 -10.41 -0.20 2.97
N ARG A 425 -11.32 -0.32 3.96
CA ARG A 425 -12.66 -0.90 3.75
C ARG A 425 -13.43 -0.17 2.65
N TYR A 426 -13.51 1.16 2.75
CA TYR A 426 -14.24 2.00 1.79
C TYR A 426 -13.65 1.94 0.38
N LEU A 427 -12.33 2.02 0.25
CA LEU A 427 -11.63 2.00 -1.04
C LEU A 427 -11.77 0.65 -1.72
N SER A 428 -11.64 -0.44 -0.96
CA SER A 428 -11.87 -1.81 -1.46
C SER A 428 -13.30 -1.98 -1.98
N HIS A 429 -14.30 -1.51 -1.22
CA HIS A 429 -15.69 -1.53 -1.66
C HIS A 429 -15.90 -0.69 -2.94
N THR A 430 -15.29 0.50 -3.02
CA THR A 430 -15.40 1.37 -4.19
C THR A 430 -14.77 0.73 -5.42
N LEU A 431 -13.62 0.07 -5.26
CA LEU A 431 -12.95 -0.66 -6.33
C LEU A 431 -13.82 -1.82 -6.84
N VAL A 432 -14.40 -2.62 -5.93
CA VAL A 432 -15.36 -3.69 -6.26
C VAL A 432 -16.53 -3.14 -7.08
N ALA A 433 -17.21 -2.10 -6.57
CA ALA A 433 -18.34 -1.48 -7.25
C ALA A 433 -17.96 -0.98 -8.65
N ARG A 434 -16.79 -0.35 -8.77
CA ARG A 434 -16.29 0.17 -10.05
C ARG A 434 -15.96 -0.96 -11.03
N CYS A 435 -15.28 -2.01 -10.60
CA CYS A 435 -14.95 -3.16 -11.46
C CYS A 435 -16.22 -3.86 -11.97
N ILE A 436 -17.23 -4.03 -11.13
CA ILE A 436 -18.54 -4.56 -11.53
C ILE A 436 -19.14 -3.66 -12.63
N HIS A 437 -19.17 -2.34 -12.43
CA HIS A 437 -19.68 -1.40 -13.44
C HIS A 437 -18.92 -1.44 -14.78
N LEU A 438 -17.65 -1.87 -14.78
CA LEU A 438 -16.82 -1.96 -15.98
C LEU A 438 -16.94 -3.31 -16.71
N HIS A 439 -17.63 -4.30 -16.16
CA HIS A 439 -17.82 -5.62 -16.78
C HIS A 439 -19.11 -5.69 -17.63
N ARG A 440 -19.35 -6.74 -18.40
CA ARG A 440 -20.63 -6.96 -19.13
C ARG A 440 -21.82 -7.22 -18.18
N PRO A 441 -23.05 -6.75 -18.48
CA PRO A 441 -24.21 -6.74 -17.54
C PRO A 441 -24.65 -8.08 -16.96
N ASP A 442 -24.49 -9.16 -17.71
CA ASP A 442 -24.80 -10.53 -17.27
C ASP A 442 -23.85 -11.02 -16.17
N VAL A 443 -22.55 -10.75 -16.29
CA VAL A 443 -21.58 -11.07 -15.24
C VAL A 443 -21.77 -10.18 -14.01
N ARG A 444 -22.18 -8.91 -14.20
CA ARG A 444 -22.57 -8.04 -13.07
C ARG A 444 -23.69 -8.67 -12.26
N LEU A 445 -24.74 -9.12 -12.95
CA LEU A 445 -25.89 -9.75 -12.31
C LEU A 445 -25.49 -11.09 -11.66
N MET A 446 -24.64 -11.88 -12.32
CA MET A 446 -24.12 -13.13 -11.77
C MET A 446 -23.40 -12.90 -10.44
N TYR A 447 -22.47 -11.94 -10.37
CA TYR A 447 -21.79 -11.58 -9.12
C TYR A 447 -22.76 -11.13 -8.03
N ILE A 448 -23.72 -10.26 -8.38
CA ILE A 448 -24.71 -9.75 -7.43
C ILE A 448 -25.54 -10.89 -6.83
N MET A 449 -25.99 -11.82 -7.66
CA MET A 449 -26.76 -12.99 -7.22
C MET A 449 -25.92 -13.93 -6.35
N ASP A 450 -24.71 -14.28 -6.78
CA ASP A 450 -23.80 -15.12 -6.00
C ASP A 450 -23.46 -14.50 -4.64
N THR A 451 -23.26 -13.18 -4.58
CA THR A 451 -23.02 -12.47 -3.31
C THR A 451 -24.22 -12.58 -2.37
N PHE A 452 -25.45 -12.51 -2.87
CA PHE A 452 -26.62 -12.61 -2.00
C PHE A 452 -26.90 -14.04 -1.50
N GLU A 453 -26.54 -15.05 -2.29
CA GLU A 453 -26.76 -16.46 -2.00
C GLU A 453 -25.63 -17.08 -1.14
N SER A 454 -24.38 -16.72 -1.42
CA SER A 454 -23.18 -17.41 -0.92
C SER A 454 -22.37 -16.61 0.11
N CYS A 455 -22.53 -15.29 0.20
CA CYS A 455 -21.66 -14.45 1.05
C CYS A 455 -22.04 -14.55 2.54
N PRO A 456 -21.09 -14.87 3.45
CA PRO A 456 -21.34 -14.93 4.88
C PRO A 456 -21.39 -13.55 5.56
N PHE A 457 -20.90 -12.50 4.89
CA PHE A 457 -20.77 -11.17 5.48
C PHE A 457 -21.99 -10.29 5.15
N GLU A 458 -22.86 -10.05 6.13
CA GLU A 458 -24.06 -9.21 5.96
C GLU A 458 -23.72 -7.77 5.52
N ALA A 459 -22.57 -7.24 5.94
CA ALA A 459 -22.09 -5.93 5.50
C ALA A 459 -21.86 -5.87 3.98
N VAL A 460 -21.27 -6.92 3.39
CA VAL A 460 -21.02 -7.02 1.94
C VAL A 460 -22.33 -7.20 1.19
N ARG A 461 -23.26 -8.01 1.72
CA ARG A 461 -24.61 -8.17 1.17
C ARG A 461 -25.33 -6.82 1.13
N ALA A 462 -25.33 -6.07 2.24
CA ALA A 462 -25.94 -4.75 2.31
C ALA A 462 -25.29 -3.75 1.33
N ALA A 463 -23.96 -3.74 1.24
CA ALA A 463 -23.23 -2.89 0.32
C ALA A 463 -23.51 -3.24 -1.15
N THR A 464 -23.72 -4.52 -1.46
CA THR A 464 -24.06 -5.01 -2.81
C THR A 464 -25.46 -4.55 -3.24
N VAL A 465 -26.41 -4.37 -2.32
CA VAL A 465 -27.70 -3.70 -2.63
C VAL A 465 -27.46 -2.27 -3.11
N GLY A 466 -26.47 -1.57 -2.52
CA GLY A 466 -26.03 -0.25 -2.96
C GLY A 466 -25.46 -0.25 -4.39
N ILE A 467 -24.61 -1.22 -4.71
CA ILE A 467 -24.06 -1.42 -6.06
C ILE A 467 -25.20 -1.66 -7.05
N LEU A 468 -26.10 -2.59 -6.73
CA LEU A 468 -27.27 -2.90 -7.57
C LEU A 468 -28.14 -1.67 -7.82
N LYS A 469 -28.36 -0.85 -6.78
CA LYS A 469 -29.11 0.40 -6.89
C LYS A 469 -28.45 1.35 -7.91
N ASP A 470 -27.13 1.53 -7.83
CA ASP A 470 -26.40 2.41 -8.74
C ASP A 470 -26.38 1.85 -10.19
N GLU A 471 -26.27 0.52 -10.34
CA GLU A 471 -26.36 -0.17 -11.63
C GLU A 471 -27.75 -0.02 -12.29
N ILE A 472 -28.82 -0.16 -11.51
CA ILE A 472 -30.19 0.08 -11.99
C ILE A 472 -30.36 1.53 -12.42
N LEU A 473 -29.83 2.49 -11.65
CA LEU A 473 -29.90 3.90 -12.00
C LEU A 473 -29.17 4.18 -13.32
N ALA A 474 -27.93 3.71 -13.46
CA ALA A 474 -27.15 3.83 -14.68
C ALA A 474 -27.84 3.18 -15.88
N ALA A 475 -28.45 2.01 -15.70
CA ALA A 475 -29.17 1.29 -16.76
C ALA A 475 -30.48 1.98 -17.19
N ILE A 476 -31.15 2.67 -16.27
CA ILE A 476 -32.38 3.44 -16.56
C ILE A 476 -32.06 4.78 -17.22
N ASP A 477 -31.00 5.45 -16.78
CA ASP A 477 -30.63 6.80 -17.24
C ASP A 477 -29.81 6.77 -18.55
N GLY A 478 -29.16 5.64 -18.87
CA GLY A 478 -28.45 5.45 -20.14
C GLY A 478 -29.39 5.17 -21.32
N GLU A 479 -29.49 6.11 -22.27
CA GLU A 479 -30.27 5.95 -23.52
C GLU A 479 -29.58 5.11 -24.63
N ALA A 480 -28.43 4.47 -24.39
CA ALA A 480 -27.63 3.89 -25.48
C ALA A 480 -27.42 2.37 -25.38
N THR A 481 -27.95 1.68 -26.40
CA THR A 481 -27.51 0.40 -26.97
C THR A 481 -27.65 -0.87 -26.10
N GLY A 482 -28.79 -1.55 -26.28
CA GLY A 482 -29.03 -2.91 -25.78
C GLY A 482 -30.09 -2.93 -24.69
N SER A 483 -31.03 -3.86 -24.78
CA SER A 483 -32.01 -4.14 -23.72
C SER A 483 -31.27 -4.52 -22.44
N SER A 484 -30.94 -3.55 -21.59
CA SER A 484 -30.18 -3.79 -20.37
C SER A 484 -31.00 -4.71 -19.49
N LEU A 485 -30.48 -5.91 -19.22
CA LEU A 485 -31.12 -6.90 -18.32
C LEU A 485 -31.54 -6.24 -16.99
N LEU A 486 -30.74 -5.27 -16.55
CA LEU A 486 -30.87 -4.48 -15.33
C LEU A 486 -31.94 -3.37 -15.36
N ALA A 487 -32.52 -3.03 -16.53
CA ALA A 487 -33.65 -2.11 -16.65
C ALA A 487 -34.92 -2.80 -17.17
N SER A 488 -34.98 -4.13 -17.05
CA SER A 488 -36.10 -4.95 -17.52
C SER A 488 -36.82 -5.67 -16.37
N PRO A 489 -38.08 -6.11 -16.56
CA PRO A 489 -38.82 -6.85 -15.52
C PRO A 489 -38.18 -8.19 -15.13
N PHE A 490 -37.28 -8.71 -15.97
CA PHE A 490 -36.47 -9.88 -15.64
C PHE A 490 -35.65 -9.66 -14.37
N LEU A 491 -35.12 -8.45 -14.16
CA LEU A 491 -34.32 -8.16 -12.97
C LEU A 491 -35.11 -8.43 -11.69
N LEU A 492 -36.33 -7.89 -11.56
CA LEU A 492 -37.17 -8.11 -10.38
C LEU A 492 -37.54 -9.58 -10.18
N THR A 493 -37.66 -10.33 -11.27
CA THR A 493 -37.90 -11.78 -11.20
C THR A 493 -36.69 -12.53 -10.64
N ALA A 494 -35.48 -12.06 -10.98
CA ALA A 494 -34.22 -12.66 -10.50
C ALA A 494 -33.88 -12.24 -9.06
N ILE A 495 -33.83 -10.93 -8.77
CA ILE A 495 -33.39 -10.42 -7.45
C ILE A 495 -34.49 -10.47 -6.39
N GLY A 496 -35.76 -10.44 -6.81
CA GLY A 496 -36.89 -10.27 -5.90
C GLY A 496 -37.01 -11.36 -4.83
N PRO A 497 -36.92 -12.65 -5.19
CA PRO A 497 -36.93 -13.75 -4.22
C PRO A 497 -35.77 -13.73 -3.22
N VAL A 498 -34.67 -13.05 -3.54
CA VAL A 498 -33.45 -13.05 -2.73
C VAL A 498 -33.37 -11.81 -1.83
N ILE A 499 -33.70 -10.63 -2.36
CA ILE A 499 -33.63 -9.36 -1.61
C ILE A 499 -34.92 -9.10 -0.83
N PHE A 500 -36.07 -9.38 -1.43
CA PHE A 500 -37.39 -9.08 -0.87
C PHE A 500 -38.05 -10.34 -0.29
N SER A 501 -37.25 -11.11 0.44
CA SER A 501 -37.66 -12.29 1.17
C SER A 501 -37.02 -12.25 2.55
N ILE A 502 -37.75 -12.73 3.55
CA ILE A 502 -37.24 -12.86 4.91
C ILE A 502 -37.68 -14.23 5.42
N ASP A 503 -36.72 -15.00 5.92
CA ASP A 503 -36.98 -16.30 6.51
C ASP A 503 -37.82 -16.15 7.79
N GLU A 504 -38.78 -17.06 8.00
CA GLU A 504 -39.62 -17.06 9.21
C GLU A 504 -38.78 -17.15 10.50
N GLU A 505 -37.63 -17.85 10.45
CA GLU A 505 -36.70 -17.94 11.57
C GLU A 505 -36.13 -16.58 11.97
N VAL A 506 -35.81 -15.71 10.99
CA VAL A 506 -35.32 -14.35 11.22
C VAL A 506 -36.42 -13.48 11.82
N LEU A 507 -37.65 -13.59 11.32
CA LEU A 507 -38.80 -12.84 11.87
C LEU A 507 -39.11 -13.24 13.32
N SER A 508 -38.84 -14.50 13.69
CA SER A 508 -39.11 -15.03 15.03
C SER A 508 -38.02 -14.73 16.06
N ARG A 509 -36.81 -14.33 15.63
CA ARG A 509 -35.64 -14.15 16.51
C ARG A 509 -35.07 -12.72 16.40
N PRO A 510 -35.26 -11.87 17.43
CA PRO A 510 -34.80 -10.48 17.41
C PRO A 510 -33.31 -10.31 17.12
N GLN A 511 -32.45 -11.18 17.66
CA GLN A 511 -31.00 -11.15 17.43
C GLN A 511 -30.64 -11.32 15.94
N LEU A 512 -31.27 -12.27 15.25
CA LEU A 512 -31.03 -12.48 13.81
C LEU A 512 -31.56 -11.32 12.95
N LEU A 513 -32.66 -10.70 13.39
CA LEU A 513 -33.21 -9.51 12.73
C LEU A 513 -32.27 -8.31 12.90
N GLN A 514 -31.67 -8.14 14.08
CA GLN A 514 -30.68 -7.11 14.37
C GLN A 514 -29.43 -7.30 13.51
N ASP A 515 -28.92 -8.53 13.39
CA ASP A 515 -27.78 -8.86 12.53
C ASP A 515 -28.05 -8.51 11.05
N LYS A 516 -29.30 -8.72 10.59
CA LYS A 516 -29.73 -8.39 9.21
C LYS A 516 -30.21 -6.96 9.02
N SER A 517 -30.21 -6.11 10.05
CA SER A 517 -30.77 -4.76 10.00
C SER A 517 -30.15 -3.88 8.91
N GLY A 518 -28.82 -3.95 8.74
CA GLY A 518 -28.10 -3.22 7.69
C GLY A 518 -28.55 -3.60 6.28
N PHE A 519 -28.75 -4.89 6.02
CA PHE A 519 -29.26 -5.40 4.75
C PHE A 519 -30.70 -4.95 4.50
N LEU A 520 -31.58 -5.12 5.50
CA LEU A 520 -32.99 -4.75 5.41
C LEU A 520 -33.18 -3.25 5.14
N MET A 521 -32.38 -2.40 5.79
CA MET A 521 -32.38 -0.95 5.53
C MET A 521 -32.06 -0.64 4.07
N GLN A 522 -31.04 -1.29 3.50
CA GLN A 522 -30.68 -1.08 2.09
C GLN A 522 -31.76 -1.63 1.15
N ALA A 523 -32.35 -2.78 1.46
CA ALA A 523 -33.45 -3.35 0.68
C ALA A 523 -34.69 -2.43 0.66
N LEU A 524 -35.09 -1.88 1.82
CA LEU A 524 -36.20 -0.92 1.92
C LEU A 524 -35.91 0.36 1.12
N ASN A 525 -34.69 0.88 1.21
CA ASN A 525 -34.27 2.06 0.44
C ASN A 525 -34.27 1.80 -1.07
N LEU A 526 -33.82 0.62 -1.51
CA LEU A 526 -33.88 0.20 -2.90
C LEU A 526 -35.34 0.14 -3.36
N TYR A 527 -36.22 -0.52 -2.62
CA TYR A 527 -37.63 -0.62 -2.98
C TYR A 527 -38.31 0.76 -3.06
N LEU A 528 -38.01 1.66 -2.11
CA LEU A 528 -38.49 3.04 -2.13
C LEU A 528 -38.02 3.80 -3.38
N LEU A 529 -36.76 3.63 -3.78
CA LEU A 529 -36.21 4.24 -4.99
C LEU A 529 -36.94 3.74 -6.24
N LEU A 530 -37.14 2.43 -6.34
CA LEU A 530 -37.84 1.80 -7.46
C LEU A 530 -39.30 2.29 -7.57
N LEU A 531 -39.98 2.46 -6.44
CA LEU A 531 -41.32 3.07 -6.39
C LEU A 531 -41.33 4.54 -6.82
N LYS A 532 -40.28 5.31 -6.55
CA LYS A 532 -40.20 6.75 -6.83
C LYS A 532 -39.77 7.11 -8.25
N LYS A 533 -38.93 6.32 -8.94
CA LYS A 533 -38.43 6.65 -10.28
C LYS A 533 -39.61 6.59 -11.29
N GLY A 534 -40.15 7.77 -11.63
CA GLY A 534 -41.55 7.99 -12.03
C GLY A 534 -41.89 8.03 -13.52
N GLY A 535 -40.96 7.78 -14.45
CA GLY A 535 -41.19 8.09 -15.87
C GLY A 535 -41.82 6.97 -16.69
N GLU A 536 -41.25 5.77 -16.61
CA GLU A 536 -41.62 4.60 -17.40
C GLU A 536 -41.36 3.41 -16.49
N ASP A 537 -42.37 2.67 -16.04
CA ASP A 537 -42.18 1.48 -15.18
C ASP A 537 -41.53 0.34 -15.98
N LYS A 538 -40.30 0.55 -16.46
CA LYS A 538 -39.54 -0.40 -17.30
C LYS A 538 -39.27 -1.70 -16.55
N LEU A 539 -39.22 -1.65 -15.22
CA LEU A 539 -39.00 -2.79 -14.34
C LEU A 539 -40.31 -3.53 -13.97
N GLY A 540 -41.49 -2.94 -14.20
CA GLY A 540 -42.78 -3.56 -13.88
C GLY A 540 -43.11 -3.63 -12.39
N ILE A 541 -42.45 -2.81 -11.55
CA ILE A 541 -42.61 -2.85 -10.09
C ILE A 541 -43.98 -2.33 -9.65
N ARG A 542 -44.59 -1.45 -10.45
CA ARG A 542 -45.92 -0.89 -10.20
C ARG A 542 -47.02 -1.75 -10.82
N SER A 543 -46.73 -2.98 -11.26
CA SER A 543 -47.81 -3.89 -11.66
C SER A 543 -48.64 -4.29 -10.43
N PRO A 544 -49.99 -4.33 -10.52
CA PRO A 544 -50.85 -4.65 -9.38
C PRO A 544 -50.52 -5.99 -8.72
N THR A 545 -50.11 -6.98 -9.54
CA THR A 545 -49.70 -8.30 -9.07
C THR A 545 -48.42 -8.25 -8.25
N GLN A 546 -47.41 -7.49 -8.69
CA GLN A 546 -46.13 -7.35 -7.96
C GLN A 546 -46.29 -6.54 -6.68
N LEU A 547 -47.07 -5.45 -6.70
CA LEU A 547 -47.36 -4.67 -5.50
C LEU A 547 -48.02 -5.53 -4.42
N LYS A 548 -49.08 -6.26 -4.79
CA LYS A 548 -49.77 -7.15 -3.85
C LYS A 548 -48.87 -8.28 -3.34
N ALA A 549 -48.07 -8.89 -4.22
CA ALA A 549 -47.12 -9.93 -3.81
C ALA A 549 -46.07 -9.41 -2.83
N MET A 550 -45.56 -8.18 -3.05
CA MET A 550 -44.58 -7.54 -2.16
C MET A 550 -45.19 -7.18 -0.81
N GLU A 551 -46.42 -6.67 -0.80
CA GLU A 551 -47.17 -6.35 0.41
C GLU A 551 -47.40 -7.59 1.28
N GLU A 552 -47.90 -8.68 0.67
CA GLU A 552 -48.27 -9.92 1.38
C GLU A 552 -47.05 -10.73 1.83
N LYS A 553 -46.00 -10.84 1.00
CA LYS A 553 -44.86 -11.74 1.27
C LYS A 553 -43.71 -11.08 2.02
N TRP A 554 -43.59 -9.75 1.99
CA TRP A 554 -42.41 -9.07 2.54
C TRP A 554 -42.76 -7.94 3.51
N LEU A 555 -43.54 -6.93 3.08
CA LEU A 555 -43.79 -5.73 3.88
C LEU A 555 -44.63 -6.01 5.14
N LYS A 556 -45.72 -6.77 5.03
CA LYS A 556 -46.57 -7.12 6.17
C LYS A 556 -45.86 -7.96 7.23
N PRO A 557 -45.20 -9.08 6.88
CA PRO A 557 -44.45 -9.87 7.86
C PRO A 557 -43.38 -9.04 8.58
N LEU A 558 -42.66 -8.19 7.86
CA LEU A 558 -41.63 -7.32 8.43
C LEU A 558 -42.22 -6.27 9.38
N PHE A 559 -43.36 -5.66 9.03
CA PHE A 559 -44.04 -4.66 9.88
C PHE A 559 -44.48 -5.27 11.21
N VAL A 560 -45.07 -6.47 11.18
CA VAL A 560 -45.50 -7.18 12.39
C VAL A 560 -44.30 -7.49 13.27
N ALA A 561 -43.24 -8.10 12.72
CA ALA A 561 -42.04 -8.46 13.49
C ALA A 561 -41.35 -7.25 14.14
N ILE A 562 -41.23 -6.12 13.42
CA ILE A 562 -40.64 -4.89 13.97
C ILE A 562 -41.52 -4.29 15.08
N SER A 563 -42.84 -4.28 14.87
CA SER A 563 -43.80 -3.73 15.85
C SER A 563 -43.85 -4.54 17.14
N ASP A 564 -43.82 -5.87 17.02
CA ASP A 564 -43.79 -6.78 18.16
C ASP A 564 -42.49 -6.57 18.96
N TRP A 565 -41.35 -6.42 18.29
CA TRP A 565 -40.07 -6.22 18.97
C TRP A 565 -39.95 -4.90 19.72
N LEU A 566 -40.41 -3.79 19.14
CA LEU A 566 -40.48 -2.49 19.82
C LEU A 566 -41.37 -2.51 21.07
N SER A 567 -42.27 -3.50 21.18
CA SER A 567 -43.10 -3.69 22.36
C SER A 567 -42.43 -4.52 23.47
N GLU A 568 -41.42 -5.32 23.14
CA GLU A 568 -40.78 -6.30 24.05
C GLU A 568 -39.43 -5.85 24.64
N ASP A 569 -38.61 -5.08 23.90
CA ASP A 569 -37.21 -4.83 24.27
C ASP A 569 -36.82 -3.34 24.18
N LYS A 570 -36.57 -2.69 25.32
CA LYS A 570 -36.35 -1.23 25.41
C LYS A 570 -34.90 -0.79 25.15
N ASP A 571 -33.94 -1.71 25.22
CA ASP A 571 -32.51 -1.35 25.16
C ASP A 571 -31.95 -1.35 23.71
N SER A 572 -32.71 -1.88 22.74
CA SER A 572 -32.33 -1.94 21.31
C SER A 572 -32.96 -0.84 20.44
N GLU A 573 -33.51 0.22 21.06
CA GLU A 573 -34.51 1.14 20.45
C GLU A 573 -34.06 1.85 19.16
N PHE A 574 -32.76 2.15 18.97
CA PHE A 574 -32.32 3.04 17.89
C PHE A 574 -32.31 2.41 16.48
N GLN A 575 -31.75 1.21 16.30
CA GLN A 575 -31.65 0.59 14.97
C GLN A 575 -33.02 0.14 14.45
N VAL A 576 -33.89 -0.29 15.37
CA VAL A 576 -35.24 -0.80 15.07
C VAL A 576 -36.20 0.33 14.74
N SER A 577 -36.14 1.43 15.49
CA SER A 577 -36.92 2.63 15.17
C SER A 577 -36.53 3.19 13.81
N LEU A 578 -35.23 3.18 13.45
CA LEU A 578 -34.79 3.59 12.11
C LEU A 578 -35.36 2.70 11.00
N LEU A 579 -35.43 1.38 11.24
CA LEU A 579 -36.07 0.40 10.35
C LEU A 579 -37.58 0.65 10.23
N GLN A 580 -38.26 0.91 11.34
CA GLN A 580 -39.68 1.24 11.35
C GLN A 580 -39.95 2.52 10.52
N ASP A 581 -39.19 3.59 10.74
CA ASP A 581 -39.29 4.84 9.99
C ASP A 581 -39.04 4.64 8.49
N ALA A 582 -38.10 3.76 8.12
CA ALA A 582 -37.87 3.40 6.72
C ALA A 582 -39.06 2.62 6.13
N LEU A 583 -39.62 1.67 6.88
CA LEU A 583 -40.75 0.86 6.46
C LEU A 583 -42.04 1.68 6.31
N GLU A 584 -42.31 2.61 7.22
CA GLU A 584 -43.46 3.52 7.13
C GLU A 584 -43.37 4.42 5.88
N ARG A 585 -42.17 4.94 5.57
CA ARG A 585 -41.92 5.71 4.33
C ARG A 585 -42.16 4.86 3.08
N VAL A 586 -41.76 3.58 3.11
CA VAL A 586 -42.02 2.62 2.04
C VAL A 586 -43.51 2.36 1.88
N ASN A 587 -44.23 2.06 2.97
CA ASN A 587 -45.66 1.78 2.93
C ASN A 587 -46.45 2.98 2.38
N MET A 588 -46.13 4.19 2.81
CA MET A 588 -46.76 5.41 2.27
C MET A 588 -46.52 5.57 0.76
N ALA A 589 -45.29 5.32 0.29
CA ALA A 589 -44.98 5.38 -1.14
C ALA A 589 -45.65 4.24 -1.94
N HIS A 590 -45.75 3.05 -1.35
CA HIS A 590 -46.40 1.87 -1.92
C HIS A 590 -47.89 2.11 -2.13
N GLU A 591 -48.58 2.65 -1.11
CA GLU A 591 -49.99 3.05 -1.20
C GLU A 591 -50.21 4.09 -2.30
N LEU A 592 -49.38 5.14 -2.35
CA LEU A 592 -49.45 6.16 -3.41
C LEU A 592 -49.25 5.57 -4.82
N GLY A 593 -48.40 4.55 -4.96
CA GLY A 593 -48.23 3.78 -6.20
C GLY A 593 -49.53 3.10 -6.64
N ILE A 594 -50.25 2.46 -5.71
CA ILE A 594 -51.57 1.86 -5.94
C ILE A 594 -52.60 2.92 -6.39
N TYR A 595 -52.58 4.10 -5.76
CA TYR A 595 -53.48 5.21 -6.11
C TYR A 595 -53.21 5.79 -7.52
N HIS A 596 -51.96 5.83 -7.97
CA HIS A 596 -51.60 6.31 -9.32
C HIS A 596 -52.01 5.34 -10.44
N ILE A 597 -51.98 4.02 -10.21
CA ILE A 597 -52.42 2.98 -11.18
C ILE A 597 -53.94 3.00 -11.38
N SER A 598 -54.68 3.43 -10.36
CA SER A 598 -56.15 3.44 -10.34
C SER A 598 -56.79 4.57 -11.16
N ARG A 599 -56.00 5.48 -11.76
CA ARG A 599 -56.49 6.55 -12.65
C ARG A 599 -56.21 6.21 -14.13
N PRO A 600 -57.21 6.24 -15.03
CA PRO A 600 -56.97 6.02 -16.45
C PRO A 600 -56.13 7.18 -17.04
N PRO A 601 -55.33 6.93 -18.10
CA PRO A 601 -54.51 7.96 -18.72
C PRO A 601 -55.43 8.99 -19.38
N VAL A 602 -55.39 10.23 -18.88
CA VAL A 602 -56.09 11.36 -19.49
C VAL A 602 -55.40 11.68 -20.82
N ARG A 603 -56.10 11.48 -21.94
CA ARG A 603 -55.62 11.91 -23.27
C ARG A 603 -55.37 13.43 -23.24
N PRO A 604 -54.29 13.94 -23.86
CA PRO A 604 -54.02 15.36 -23.87
C PRO A 604 -54.98 16.06 -24.84
N SER A 605 -56.05 16.67 -24.33
CA SER A 605 -56.85 17.64 -25.09
C SER A 605 -56.42 19.06 -24.76
N THR A 606 -55.91 19.72 -25.79
CA THR A 606 -55.70 21.16 -26.00
C THR A 606 -56.33 22.15 -25.01
N ARG A 607 -55.46 23.00 -24.42
CA ARG A 607 -55.66 24.38 -23.93
C ARG A 607 -57.09 24.83 -23.54
N SER A 608 -57.29 25.14 -22.25
CA SER A 608 -57.59 26.52 -21.81
C SER A 608 -57.47 26.68 -20.29
N ARG A 609 -57.17 27.91 -19.88
CA ARG A 609 -56.83 28.40 -18.53
C ARG A 609 -57.95 28.27 -17.49
N SER A 610 -57.50 28.30 -16.23
CA SER A 610 -58.14 28.75 -14.98
C SER A 610 -59.23 27.88 -14.36
N SER A 611 -58.84 27.09 -13.34
CA SER A 611 -59.23 27.32 -11.93
C SER A 611 -58.51 26.33 -10.99
N THR A 612 -57.78 26.87 -10.01
CA THR A 612 -57.37 26.20 -8.74
C THR A 612 -58.63 25.86 -7.92
N PRO A 613 -58.65 24.86 -7.00
CA PRO A 613 -57.66 24.60 -5.92
C PRO A 613 -57.29 23.09 -5.77
N CYS A 614 -56.23 22.64 -5.10
CA CYS A 614 -55.78 22.93 -3.73
C CYS A 614 -54.25 22.83 -3.63
N LEU A 615 -53.62 23.94 -3.27
CA LEU A 615 -52.31 23.99 -2.63
C LEU A 615 -52.51 23.74 -1.12
N SER A 616 -52.10 22.58 -0.61
CA SER A 616 -51.89 22.44 0.85
C SER A 616 -50.75 21.52 1.28
N TYR A 617 -49.92 20.98 0.37
CA TYR A 617 -48.80 20.09 0.77
C TYR A 617 -47.40 20.55 0.35
N ALA A 618 -47.27 21.74 -0.25
CA ALA A 618 -45.98 22.29 -0.68
C ALA A 618 -45.27 23.18 0.37
N ASN A 619 -45.92 23.49 1.49
CA ASN A 619 -45.41 24.47 2.46
C ASN A 619 -44.65 23.89 3.67
N PHE A 620 -44.44 22.57 3.75
CA PHE A 620 -43.67 21.99 4.86
C PHE A 620 -42.19 21.72 4.49
N PHE A 621 -41.84 21.55 3.21
CA PHE A 621 -40.47 21.19 2.79
C PHE A 621 -39.59 22.34 2.25
N PHE A 622 -40.10 23.58 2.20
CA PHE A 622 -39.31 24.72 1.68
C PHE A 622 -38.83 25.72 2.74
N LYS A 623 -38.94 25.40 4.04
CA LYS A 623 -38.56 26.32 5.13
C LYS A 623 -37.17 26.07 5.75
N GLN A 624 -36.31 25.31 5.08
CA GLN A 624 -34.89 25.12 5.48
C GLN A 624 -33.87 25.50 4.38
N ALA A 625 -34.31 26.09 3.27
CA ALA A 625 -33.44 26.56 2.18
C ALA A 625 -33.60 28.06 1.87
N SER A 626 -33.88 28.88 2.88
CA SER A 626 -33.97 30.34 2.73
C SER A 626 -33.07 31.06 3.72
N ASN A 627 -31.76 30.94 3.53
CA ASN A 627 -30.79 31.95 3.93
C ASN A 627 -29.50 31.74 3.14
N THR A 628 -29.49 32.20 1.88
CA THR A 628 -28.39 32.98 1.26
C THR A 628 -28.60 33.09 -0.27
N PRO A 629 -29.06 34.24 -0.79
CA PRO A 629 -28.88 34.56 -2.19
C PRO A 629 -28.21 35.93 -2.40
N GLN A 630 -27.08 36.18 -1.72
CA GLN A 630 -26.21 37.34 -2.02
C GLN A 630 -24.74 36.96 -2.28
N HIS A 631 -24.26 35.78 -1.83
CA HIS A 631 -22.88 35.36 -2.04
C HIS A 631 -22.63 34.66 -3.39
N VAL A 632 -23.59 33.85 -3.86
CA VAL A 632 -23.50 33.13 -5.16
C VAL A 632 -23.54 34.12 -6.35
N LEU A 633 -24.32 35.20 -6.25
CA LEU A 633 -24.36 36.26 -7.26
C LEU A 633 -23.08 37.10 -7.31
N ARG A 634 -22.26 37.13 -6.25
CA ARG A 634 -20.94 37.78 -6.24
C ARG A 634 -19.86 36.90 -6.88
N ILE A 635 -19.89 35.59 -6.62
CA ILE A 635 -18.94 34.63 -7.20
C ILE A 635 -19.17 34.49 -8.71
N VAL A 636 -20.44 34.36 -9.15
CA VAL A 636 -20.77 34.30 -10.58
C VAL A 636 -20.43 35.61 -11.30
N LYS A 637 -20.54 36.78 -10.63
CA LYS A 637 -20.06 38.06 -11.21
C LYS A 637 -18.54 38.17 -11.28
N GLN A 638 -17.80 37.60 -10.32
CA GLN A 638 -16.33 37.59 -10.35
C GLN A 638 -15.77 36.64 -11.42
N ASP A 639 -16.40 35.47 -11.62
CA ASP A 639 -15.98 34.52 -12.66
C ASP A 639 -16.34 34.99 -14.08
N LEU A 640 -17.45 35.70 -14.25
CA LEU A 640 -17.79 36.38 -15.52
C LEU A 640 -16.85 37.56 -15.83
N LEU A 641 -16.27 38.22 -14.83
CA LEU A 641 -15.25 39.26 -15.04
C LEU A 641 -13.87 38.68 -15.37
N ARG A 642 -13.51 37.50 -14.81
CA ARG A 642 -12.27 36.78 -15.15
C ARG A 642 -12.28 36.18 -16.55
N THR A 643 -13.40 35.60 -16.98
CA THR A 643 -13.55 35.10 -18.36
C THR A 643 -13.55 36.23 -19.38
N ARG A 644 -14.10 37.41 -19.04
CA ARG A 644 -14.02 38.59 -19.91
C ARG A 644 -12.59 39.12 -20.07
N SER A 645 -11.77 39.06 -19.01
CA SER A 645 -10.32 39.37 -19.07
C SER A 645 -9.56 38.43 -20.01
N MET A 646 -9.80 37.11 -19.92
CA MET A 646 -9.15 36.12 -20.78
C MET A 646 -9.52 36.27 -22.26
N VAL A 647 -10.77 36.62 -22.56
CA VAL A 647 -11.21 36.87 -23.95
C VAL A 647 -10.62 38.15 -24.52
N THR A 648 -10.41 39.21 -23.72
CA THR A 648 -9.66 40.40 -24.18
C THR A 648 -8.17 40.11 -24.42
N THR A 649 -7.53 39.26 -23.63
CA THR A 649 -6.11 38.88 -23.84
C THR A 649 -5.92 38.01 -25.08
N LEU A 650 -6.89 37.15 -25.41
CA LEU A 650 -6.88 36.34 -26.63
C LEU A 650 -7.18 37.14 -27.91
N LEU A 651 -7.92 38.25 -27.81
CA LEU A 651 -8.23 39.12 -28.96
C LEU A 651 -7.11 40.13 -29.28
N THR A 652 -6.22 40.44 -28.34
CA THR A 652 -5.01 41.25 -28.58
C THR A 652 -3.80 40.46 -29.07
N TRP A 653 -3.88 39.13 -29.15
CA TRP A 653 -2.81 38.27 -29.67
C TRP A 653 -2.98 37.93 -31.16
N LYS A 654 -3.99 38.54 -31.81
CA LYS A 654 -4.28 38.44 -33.24
C LYS A 654 -4.45 39.82 -33.89
N SER A 655 -3.47 40.69 -33.64
CA SER A 655 -3.08 41.88 -34.41
C SER A 655 -1.60 42.11 -34.19
#